data_AF-A0A1V4QL85-F1
#
_entry.id   AF-A0A1V4QL85-F1
#
_cell.length_a   1.000
_cell.length_b   1.000
_cell.length_c   1.000
_cell.angle_alpha   90.00
_cell.angle_beta   90.00
_cell.angle_gamma   90.00
#
_symmetry.space_group_name_H-M   'P 1'
#
loop_
_entity.id
_entity.type
_entity.pdbx_description
1 polymer ?
#
loop_
_entity_poly.entity_id
_entity_poly.type
_entity_poly.pdbx_seq_one_letter_code
_entity_poly.pdbx_strand_id
1 'polypeptide(L)'
;MEIESSGNGYKEVLRQEIQTLRALVIELASLFPGGKAQAEHWFKVLETVSAHLDEDRCRIAMVGTVKSGKSTLINALLGQDVLKRGAGIITAMITRIEPGSEPRACLVFKDWDEINGEINQALSFFPSPLLLDRQTPVDLRRPEDRQLITQVLNQVEKDRLMSQDNLDQNYVLLTSYLEGYGRLKDKLEAGQQRLELTKAELAIHQQLVGNESEAVFLKDVLLTLPFPWPASGLELGDCQGCDSPIPQHLAQVQNYLLKTDLVLYVISSRVGLRQADYRFLSDIKRMRLWEQTLFILNLDLGEHENRSDLERLLDRLRRELAVFQSKAPIFAFSALDLLLLRLRDQGAMLAVAQGLRENANLQYDLLGQDVETIQQAEARLAQRRQPLEGVLHSLSQTLQGTVQNLKQRLRRQIDSFFDNRYGEVGPAIFHYIEQYREELDRVELSDNLSAFMPALYLLYQDFQQHLLTFLTEEINLRILEFVRRQEEWLATELATAVNPLLVSLQDALSLYYQEMASLGVPAPVPSLSTADWSRPTGLQPPLFTLELTLGWKMRGEALLRLGTNLVTQTLARLKQLWRKIPTPTKRERLRQSLSEALSRIKNQTLEETRLSLLDYAEGLKFRYFFVLVDHMVREQEAAWQAALKSLLVDLDGLKEAIQQQEDRKADWRRRLQGVIAQDRQIETALIDLREAAERETLS
;
A
#
# COMPACT_ATOMS: atom_id res chain seq x y z
N MET A 1 27.57 41.60 20.44
CA MET A 1 27.97 40.44 21.25
C MET A 1 27.72 39.24 20.37
N GLU A 2 28.78 38.83 19.67
CA GLU A 2 28.79 37.70 18.74
C GLU A 2 28.63 36.42 19.56
N ILE A 3 27.58 35.66 19.27
CA ILE A 3 27.42 34.30 19.79
C ILE A 3 28.13 33.40 18.78
N GLU A 4 29.39 33.07 19.07
CA GLU A 4 30.16 32.10 18.31
C GLU A 4 29.55 30.69 18.45
N SER A 5 29.35 30.10 17.27
CA SER A 5 29.29 28.68 16.90
C SER A 5 29.65 27.62 17.96
N SER A 6 28.78 27.39 18.92
CA SER A 6 28.65 26.08 19.57
C SER A 6 27.18 25.85 19.92
N GLY A 7 26.59 24.74 19.46
CA GLY A 7 25.18 24.40 19.71
C GLY A 7 24.78 24.30 21.19
N ASN A 8 25.73 24.44 22.13
CA ASN A 8 25.48 24.47 23.57
C ASN A 8 25.22 25.87 24.14
N GLY A 9 25.62 26.95 23.47
CA GLY A 9 25.54 28.31 24.03
C GLY A 9 24.10 28.78 24.28
N TYR A 10 23.17 28.48 23.38
CA TYR A 10 21.77 28.89 23.52
C TYR A 10 21.01 28.01 24.55
N LYS A 11 21.34 26.72 24.63
CA LYS A 11 20.76 25.81 25.63
C LYS A 11 21.12 26.25 27.03
N GLU A 12 22.36 26.69 27.25
CA GLU A 12 22.80 27.14 28.57
C GLU A 12 22.08 28.42 29.02
N VAL A 13 21.85 29.36 28.10
CA VAL A 13 21.04 30.56 28.38
C VAL A 13 19.59 30.19 28.70
N LEU A 14 18.96 29.30 27.93
CA LEU A 14 17.60 28.82 28.20
C LEU A 14 17.49 28.06 29.53
N ARG A 15 18.51 27.27 29.92
CA ARG A 15 18.55 26.62 31.24
C ARG A 15 18.57 27.64 32.37
N GLN A 16 19.35 28.71 32.25
CA GLN A 16 19.40 29.79 33.25
C GLN A 16 18.05 30.51 33.38
N GLU A 17 17.37 30.76 32.26
CA GLU A 17 16.02 31.37 32.27
C GLU A 17 14.99 30.43 32.91
N ILE A 18 15.01 29.12 32.61
CA ILE A 18 14.13 28.13 33.24
C ILE A 18 14.36 28.08 34.77
N GLN A 19 15.62 28.15 35.23
CA GLN A 19 15.94 28.20 36.66
C GLN A 19 15.40 29.48 37.32
N THR A 20 15.51 30.61 36.63
CA THR A 20 14.98 31.90 37.11
C THR A 20 13.45 31.86 37.21
N LEU A 21 12.76 31.30 36.21
CA LEU A 21 11.32 31.09 36.24
C LEU A 21 10.89 30.13 37.36
N ARG A 22 11.64 29.06 37.61
CA ARG A 22 11.39 28.17 38.76
C ARG A 22 11.47 28.91 40.09
N ALA A 23 12.47 29.77 40.27
CA ALA A 23 12.60 30.58 41.49
C ALA A 23 11.40 31.53 41.68
N LEU A 24 10.94 32.18 40.60
CA LEU A 24 9.77 33.05 40.63
C LEU A 24 8.47 32.29 40.94
N VAL A 25 8.31 31.06 40.45
CA VAL A 25 7.15 30.20 40.76
C VAL A 25 7.13 29.83 42.24
N ILE A 26 8.29 29.55 42.85
CA ILE A 26 8.41 29.31 44.30
C ILE A 26 7.98 30.55 45.10
N GLU A 27 8.44 31.73 44.68
CA GLU A 27 8.09 33.00 45.31
C GLU A 27 6.59 33.29 45.18
N LEU A 28 5.99 33.14 43.99
CA LEU A 28 4.55 33.26 43.75
C LEU A 28 3.72 32.29 44.60
N ALA A 29 4.17 31.05 44.76
CA ALA A 29 3.50 30.05 45.59
C ALA A 29 3.42 30.46 47.07
N SER A 30 4.38 31.27 47.53
CA SER A 30 4.48 31.75 48.92
C SER A 30 3.62 32.98 49.20
N LEU A 31 3.20 33.71 48.17
CA LEU A 31 2.52 35.01 48.31
C LEU A 31 1.00 34.90 48.57
N PHE A 32 0.34 33.78 48.23
CA PHE A 32 -1.13 33.66 48.36
C PHE A 32 -1.62 32.28 48.83
N PRO A 33 -2.72 32.20 49.60
CA PRO A 33 -3.37 30.92 49.94
C PRO A 33 -3.91 30.22 48.69
N GLY A 34 -3.45 28.99 48.41
CA GLY A 34 -3.77 28.24 47.19
C GLY A 34 -2.68 28.29 46.10
N GLY A 35 -1.64 29.12 46.27
CA GLY A 35 -0.52 29.24 45.33
C GLY A 35 0.23 27.94 45.09
N LYS A 36 0.22 26.99 46.04
CA LYS A 36 0.83 25.66 45.87
C LYS A 36 0.26 24.86 44.70
N ALA A 37 -1.06 24.86 44.52
CA ALA A 37 -1.70 24.09 43.44
C ALA A 37 -1.42 24.68 42.05
N GLN A 38 -1.37 26.02 41.94
CA GLN A 38 -0.94 26.67 40.69
C GLN A 38 0.56 26.48 40.44
N ALA A 39 1.38 26.51 41.49
CA ALA A 39 2.82 26.28 41.37
C ALA A 39 3.13 24.86 40.89
N GLU A 40 2.41 23.83 41.37
CA GLU A 40 2.51 22.46 40.86
C GLU A 40 2.26 22.37 39.34
N HIS A 41 1.25 23.10 38.83
CA HIS A 41 1.01 23.18 37.40
C HIS A 41 2.19 23.82 36.65
N TRP A 42 2.71 24.96 37.13
CA TRP A 42 3.85 25.65 36.50
C TRP A 42 5.16 24.86 36.59
N PHE A 43 5.41 24.14 37.69
CA PHE A 43 6.56 23.24 37.78
C PHE A 43 6.48 22.13 36.74
N LYS A 44 5.29 21.55 36.54
CA LYS A 44 5.07 20.52 35.51
C LYS A 44 5.31 21.06 34.10
N VAL A 45 4.90 22.31 33.82
CA VAL A 45 5.19 23.00 32.55
C VAL A 45 6.70 23.21 32.38
N LEU A 46 7.39 23.74 33.40
CA LEU A 46 8.83 24.00 33.35
C LEU A 46 9.65 22.71 33.26
N GLU A 47 9.22 21.62 33.89
CA GLU A 47 9.81 20.29 33.71
C GLU A 47 9.66 19.80 32.27
N THR A 48 8.48 19.98 31.66
CA THR A 48 8.24 19.59 30.27
C THR A 48 9.14 20.38 29.31
N VAL A 49 9.27 21.70 29.52
CA VAL A 49 10.15 22.56 28.70
C VAL A 49 11.62 22.20 28.89
N SER A 50 12.06 21.92 30.12
CA SER A 50 13.44 21.49 30.40
C SER A 50 13.75 20.14 29.74
N ALA A 51 12.83 19.18 29.84
CA ALA A 51 12.99 17.87 29.21
C ALA A 51 13.12 17.99 27.68
N HIS A 52 12.35 18.89 27.06
CA HIS A 52 12.44 19.19 25.63
C HIS A 52 13.77 19.84 25.24
N LEU A 53 14.33 20.70 26.10
CA LEU A 53 15.60 21.38 25.87
C LEU A 53 16.80 20.40 25.93
N ASP A 54 16.71 19.40 26.80
CA ASP A 54 17.74 18.38 26.98
C ASP A 54 17.65 17.26 25.91
N GLU A 55 16.55 17.18 25.16
CA GLU A 55 16.47 16.35 23.96
C GLU A 55 17.32 16.98 22.83
N ASP A 56 18.46 16.36 22.49
CA ASP A 56 19.24 16.66 21.27
C ASP A 56 18.56 16.05 20.03
N ARG A 57 17.26 16.35 19.83
CA ARG A 57 16.45 15.80 18.75
C ARG A 57 15.77 16.89 17.94
N CYS A 58 15.88 16.81 16.62
CA CYS A 58 15.12 17.59 15.64
C CYS A 58 13.98 16.70 15.10
N ARG A 59 12.73 17.07 15.37
CA ARG A 59 11.54 16.31 14.99
C ARG A 59 10.83 16.95 13.80
N ILE A 60 10.66 16.18 12.73
CA ILE A 60 9.91 16.58 11.54
C ILE A 60 8.63 15.76 11.44
N ALA A 61 7.48 16.41 11.52
CA ALA A 61 6.18 15.76 11.33
C ALA A 61 5.72 15.80 9.87
N MET A 62 5.35 14.65 9.32
CA MET A 62 4.71 14.51 8.01
C MET A 62 3.21 14.46 8.21
N VAL A 63 2.49 15.46 7.71
CA VAL A 63 1.07 15.72 8.00
C VAL A 63 0.29 15.82 6.69
N GLY A 64 -0.99 15.48 6.72
CA GLY A 64 -1.90 15.62 5.57
C GLY A 64 -2.98 14.53 5.57
N THR A 65 -3.98 14.66 4.71
CA THR A 65 -5.11 13.71 4.64
C THR A 65 -4.67 12.28 4.33
N VAL A 66 -5.52 11.30 4.63
CA VAL A 66 -5.33 9.92 4.17
C VAL A 66 -5.18 9.92 2.64
N LYS A 67 -4.26 9.09 2.14
CA LYS A 67 -3.91 8.98 0.70
C LYS A 67 -3.28 10.25 0.07
N SER A 68 -2.76 11.20 0.86
CA SER A 68 -2.00 12.33 0.31
C SER A 68 -0.59 11.95 -0.18
N GLY A 69 -0.06 10.81 0.28
CA GLY A 69 1.25 10.28 -0.11
C GLY A 69 2.38 10.51 0.91
N LYS A 70 2.06 10.79 2.18
CA LYS A 70 3.05 10.97 3.28
C LYS A 70 4.06 9.82 3.38
N SER A 71 3.57 8.59 3.55
CA SER A 71 4.43 7.40 3.68
C SER A 71 5.27 7.16 2.42
N THR A 72 4.71 7.43 1.23
CA THR A 72 5.45 7.38 -0.04
C THR A 72 6.56 8.42 -0.09
N LEU A 73 6.31 9.66 0.38
CA LEU A 73 7.31 10.71 0.45
C LEU A 73 8.44 10.34 1.41
N ILE A 74 8.12 9.79 2.58
CA ILE A 74 9.13 9.33 3.53
C ILE A 74 9.96 8.20 2.92
N ASN A 75 9.34 7.21 2.29
CA ASN A 75 10.06 6.14 1.59
C ASN A 75 10.97 6.72 0.49
N ALA A 76 10.50 7.72 -0.27
CA ALA A 76 11.29 8.41 -1.28
C ALA A 76 12.50 9.13 -0.66
N LEU A 77 12.28 9.85 0.45
CA LEU A 77 13.34 10.52 1.21
C LEU A 77 14.37 9.50 1.71
N LEU A 78 13.95 8.36 2.24
CA LEU A 78 14.84 7.32 2.74
C LEU A 78 15.50 6.47 1.63
N GLY A 79 14.95 6.49 0.41
CA GLY A 79 15.42 5.66 -0.70
C GLY A 79 15.07 4.17 -0.57
N GLN A 80 14.10 3.83 0.28
CA GLN A 80 13.71 2.45 0.60
C GLN A 80 12.20 2.36 0.87
N ASP A 81 11.54 1.28 0.43
CA ASP A 81 10.09 1.08 0.59
C ASP A 81 9.76 0.40 1.92
N VAL A 82 9.89 1.14 3.04
CA VAL A 82 9.77 0.58 4.40
C VAL A 82 8.40 0.85 5.03
N LEU A 83 7.80 2.01 4.82
CA LEU A 83 6.47 2.31 5.35
C LEU A 83 5.38 1.75 4.44
N LYS A 84 4.33 1.17 5.04
CA LYS A 84 3.17 0.68 4.27
C LYS A 84 2.36 1.84 3.70
N ARG A 85 2.08 1.77 2.39
CA ARG A 85 1.24 2.73 1.68
C ARG A 85 -0.25 2.40 1.88
N GLY A 86 -1.06 3.39 2.27
CA GLY A 86 -2.52 3.26 2.30
C GLY A 86 -3.11 2.55 3.52
N ALA A 87 -2.50 2.73 4.70
CA ALA A 87 -3.11 2.33 5.97
C ALA A 87 -4.54 2.93 6.10
N GLY A 88 -5.42 2.17 6.74
CA GLY A 88 -6.84 2.48 6.84
C GLY A 88 -7.14 3.74 7.66
N ILE A 89 -8.39 4.23 7.57
CA ILE A 89 -8.80 5.57 8.05
C ILE A 89 -8.88 5.63 9.59
N ILE A 90 -8.97 4.47 10.24
CA ILE A 90 -9.48 4.35 11.60
C ILE A 90 -8.36 4.13 12.60
N THR A 91 -7.15 3.71 12.21
CA THR A 91 -6.02 3.63 13.13
C THR A 91 -5.07 4.79 12.91
N ALA A 92 -5.19 5.84 13.73
CA ALA A 92 -4.18 6.89 13.76
C ALA A 92 -3.06 6.46 14.69
N MET A 93 -2.00 5.90 14.12
CA MET A 93 -0.75 5.70 14.85
C MET A 93 0.33 6.57 14.21
N ILE A 94 1.25 7.05 15.03
CA ILE A 94 2.40 7.83 14.56
C ILE A 94 3.57 6.87 14.46
N THR A 95 4.05 6.66 13.24
CA THR A 95 5.27 5.88 13.02
C THR A 95 6.45 6.83 13.08
N ARG A 96 7.27 6.71 14.13
CA ARG A 96 8.49 7.49 14.32
C ARG A 96 9.65 6.78 13.64
N ILE A 97 10.55 7.54 13.05
CA ILE A 97 11.66 7.03 12.26
C ILE A 97 12.92 7.79 12.65
N GLU A 98 13.90 7.09 13.15
CA GLU A 98 15.18 7.63 13.59
C GLU A 98 16.32 7.00 12.77
N PRO A 99 17.42 7.72 12.55
CA PRO A 99 18.59 7.17 11.89
C PRO A 99 19.27 6.12 12.78
N GLY A 100 19.72 5.03 12.17
CA GLY A 100 20.62 4.08 12.82
C GLY A 100 21.41 3.26 11.82
N SER A 101 22.45 2.57 12.31
CA SER A 101 23.34 1.78 11.46
C SER A 101 22.69 0.53 10.90
N GLU A 102 21.66 0.00 11.56
CA GLU A 102 20.97 -1.22 11.14
C GLU A 102 19.45 -1.00 11.15
N PRO A 103 18.71 -1.56 10.16
CA PRO A 103 17.26 -1.56 10.17
C PRO A 103 16.70 -2.34 11.37
N ARG A 104 15.93 -1.65 12.21
CA ARG A 104 15.24 -2.24 13.37
C ARG A 104 13.87 -1.60 13.52
N ALA A 105 12.94 -2.33 14.14
CA ALA A 105 11.67 -1.76 14.57
C ALA A 105 11.41 -2.07 16.02
N CYS A 106 10.81 -1.13 16.72
CA CYS A 106 10.33 -1.30 18.07
C CYS A 106 8.85 -0.95 18.12
N LEU A 107 8.03 -1.95 18.39
CA LEU A 107 6.60 -1.80 18.52
C LEU A 107 6.24 -1.88 19.99
N VAL A 108 5.49 -0.90 20.47
CA VAL A 108 4.97 -0.85 21.83
C VAL A 108 3.48 -1.14 21.78
N PHE A 109 3.04 -2.16 22.50
CA PHE A 109 1.63 -2.50 22.63
C PHE A 109 0.97 -1.69 23.76
N LYS A 110 -0.33 -1.40 23.59
CA LYS A 110 -1.18 -0.87 24.65
C LYS A 110 -1.31 -1.90 25.77
N ASP A 111 -1.41 -1.43 27.01
CA ASP A 111 -1.74 -2.32 28.11
C ASP A 111 -3.24 -2.65 28.15
N TRP A 112 -3.62 -3.63 28.98
CA TRP A 112 -5.02 -4.05 29.09
C TRP A 112 -5.94 -2.97 29.65
N ASP A 113 -5.44 -2.05 30.47
CA ASP A 113 -6.23 -0.97 31.04
C ASP A 113 -6.54 0.09 29.96
N GLU A 114 -5.57 0.40 29.10
CA GLU A 114 -5.73 1.24 27.92
C GLU A 114 -6.72 0.61 26.93
N ILE A 115 -6.53 -0.66 26.55
CA ILE A 115 -7.40 -1.39 25.61
C ILE A 115 -8.84 -1.44 26.14
N ASN A 116 -9.02 -1.89 27.39
CA ASN A 116 -10.35 -1.99 27.97
C ASN A 116 -10.97 -0.61 28.21
N GLY A 117 -10.17 0.41 28.54
CA GLY A 117 -10.62 1.80 28.66
C GLY A 117 -11.23 2.31 27.35
N GLU A 118 -10.54 2.13 26.23
CA GLU A 118 -11.03 2.51 24.90
C GLU A 118 -12.32 1.76 24.53
N ILE A 119 -12.39 0.45 24.80
CA ILE A 119 -13.60 -0.37 24.57
C ILE A 119 -14.78 0.12 25.40
N ASN A 120 -14.60 0.34 26.70
CA ASN A 120 -15.68 0.79 27.58
C ASN A 120 -16.17 2.18 27.19
N GLN A 121 -15.25 3.06 26.77
CA GLN A 121 -15.61 4.37 26.25
C GLN A 121 -16.42 4.27 24.97
N ALA A 122 -15.98 3.45 24.00
CA ALA A 122 -16.71 3.22 22.75
C ALA A 122 -18.10 2.61 23.00
N LEU A 123 -18.20 1.65 23.92
CA LEU A 123 -19.46 1.01 24.31
C LEU A 123 -20.47 1.99 24.92
N SER A 124 -20.01 3.02 25.62
CA SER A 124 -20.88 4.04 26.24
C SER A 124 -21.74 4.82 25.24
N PHE A 125 -21.36 4.82 23.96
CA PHE A 125 -22.11 5.47 22.88
C PHE A 125 -23.22 4.59 22.29
N PHE A 126 -23.29 3.30 22.66
CA PHE A 126 -24.32 2.39 22.17
C PHE A 126 -25.48 2.25 23.18
N PRO A 127 -26.72 2.62 22.80
CA PRO A 127 -27.88 2.44 23.66
C PRO A 127 -28.32 0.97 23.66
N SER A 128 -27.68 0.13 24.47
CA SER A 128 -28.08 -1.28 24.66
C SER A 128 -28.56 -1.55 26.09
N PRO A 129 -29.72 -2.20 26.28
CA PRO A 129 -30.19 -2.65 27.59
C PRO A 129 -29.19 -3.59 28.28
N LEU A 130 -28.39 -4.32 27.51
CA LEU A 130 -27.38 -5.25 28.02
C LEU A 130 -26.23 -4.54 28.76
N LEU A 131 -26.04 -3.23 28.51
CA LEU A 131 -25.00 -2.41 29.13
C LEU A 131 -25.51 -1.66 30.37
N LEU A 132 -26.82 -1.40 30.48
CA LEU A 132 -27.40 -0.55 31.53
C LEU A 132 -27.39 -1.21 32.92
N ASP A 133 -27.51 -2.53 33.00
CA ASP A 133 -27.62 -3.27 34.27
C ASP A 133 -26.26 -3.75 34.81
N ARG A 134 -25.16 -3.41 34.14
CA ARG A 134 -23.84 -3.98 34.41
C ARG A 134 -23.06 -3.17 35.45
N GLN A 135 -22.60 -3.83 36.51
CA GLN A 135 -21.82 -3.20 37.59
C GLN A 135 -20.31 -3.19 37.35
N THR A 136 -19.80 -4.06 36.48
CA THR A 136 -18.36 -4.19 36.19
C THR A 136 -18.03 -3.74 34.78
N PRO A 137 -16.90 -3.04 34.56
CA PRO A 137 -16.46 -2.71 33.20
C PRO A 137 -16.25 -3.97 32.35
N VAL A 138 -16.33 -3.78 31.03
CA VAL A 138 -16.07 -4.82 30.04
C VAL A 138 -14.57 -5.05 29.94
N ASP A 139 -14.16 -6.32 29.92
CA ASP A 139 -12.77 -6.75 29.78
C ASP A 139 -12.63 -7.71 28.60
N LEU A 140 -11.91 -7.28 27.57
CA LEU A 140 -11.75 -8.02 26.31
C LEU A 140 -11.17 -9.43 26.52
N ARG A 141 -10.43 -9.67 27.61
CA ARG A 141 -9.87 -10.99 27.96
C ARG A 141 -10.96 -12.02 28.28
N ARG A 142 -12.14 -11.58 28.74
CA ARG A 142 -13.22 -12.48 29.16
C ARG A 142 -14.08 -12.88 27.95
N PRO A 143 -14.32 -14.18 27.72
CA PRO A 143 -15.12 -14.64 26.59
C PRO A 143 -16.58 -14.13 26.65
N GLU A 144 -17.14 -14.03 27.85
CA GLU A 144 -18.50 -13.49 28.08
C GLU A 144 -18.61 -12.03 27.63
N ASP A 145 -17.59 -11.23 27.91
CA ASP A 145 -17.54 -9.81 27.56
C ASP A 145 -17.34 -9.62 26.05
N ARG A 146 -16.57 -10.49 25.39
CA ARG A 146 -16.48 -10.48 23.92
C ARG A 146 -17.82 -10.81 23.27
N GLN A 147 -18.53 -11.81 23.78
CA GLN A 147 -19.87 -12.15 23.30
C GLN A 147 -20.86 -10.99 23.51
N LEU A 148 -20.77 -10.29 24.65
CA LEU A 148 -21.56 -9.09 24.91
C LEU A 148 -21.29 -8.00 23.86
N ILE A 149 -20.02 -7.68 23.57
CA ILE A 149 -19.67 -6.70 22.55
C ILE A 149 -20.27 -7.12 21.20
N THR A 150 -20.14 -8.38 20.79
CA THR A 150 -20.74 -8.89 19.55
C THR A 150 -22.26 -8.75 19.53
N GLN A 151 -22.94 -9.04 20.65
CA GLN A 151 -24.39 -8.87 20.75
C GLN A 151 -24.81 -7.40 20.64
N VAL A 152 -24.08 -6.49 21.28
CA VAL A 152 -24.32 -5.05 21.19
C VAL A 152 -24.16 -4.58 19.75
N LEU A 153 -23.08 -4.98 19.07
CA LEU A 153 -22.83 -4.62 17.66
C LEU A 153 -23.91 -5.18 16.72
N ASN A 154 -24.41 -6.40 16.97
CA ASN A 154 -25.49 -7.02 16.18
C ASN A 154 -26.86 -6.36 16.39
N GLN A 155 -27.09 -5.72 17.54
CA GLN A 155 -28.33 -4.97 17.84
C GLN A 155 -28.36 -3.59 17.18
N VAL A 156 -27.22 -3.07 16.72
CA VAL A 156 -27.16 -1.82 15.98
C VAL A 156 -27.80 -2.05 14.60
N GLU A 157 -28.99 -1.50 14.38
CA GLU A 157 -29.67 -1.55 13.08
C GLU A 157 -28.74 -1.04 11.97
N LYS A 158 -28.67 -1.78 10.84
CA LYS A 158 -27.85 -1.39 9.67
C LYS A 158 -28.16 0.03 9.15
N ASP A 159 -29.34 0.56 9.42
CA ASP A 159 -29.75 1.92 9.04
C ASP A 159 -29.12 3.02 9.92
N ARG A 160 -28.70 2.72 11.16
CA ARG A 160 -27.97 3.66 12.04
C ARG A 160 -26.47 3.70 11.78
N LEU A 161 -25.91 2.66 11.14
CA LEU A 161 -24.52 2.64 10.66
C LEU A 161 -24.25 3.72 9.59
N MET A 162 -25.31 4.33 9.03
CA MET A 162 -25.24 5.37 8.00
C MET A 162 -25.64 6.76 8.54
N SER A 163 -25.32 7.08 9.80
CA SER A 163 -25.45 8.45 10.27
C SER A 163 -24.41 9.35 9.57
N GLN A 164 -24.85 10.03 8.51
CA GLN A 164 -24.07 11.01 7.72
C GLN A 164 -22.75 10.46 7.16
N ASP A 165 -22.82 9.76 6.02
CA ASP A 165 -21.71 9.45 5.09
C ASP A 165 -20.47 8.69 5.63
N ASN A 166 -20.47 8.16 6.87
CA ASN A 166 -19.41 7.29 7.38
C ASN A 166 -19.94 6.20 8.32
N LEU A 167 -19.31 5.01 8.31
CA LEU A 167 -19.51 3.96 9.32
C LEU A 167 -19.29 4.53 10.73
N ASP A 168 -20.12 4.14 11.70
CA ASP A 168 -19.95 4.54 13.10
C ASP A 168 -18.56 4.12 13.59
N GLN A 169 -17.73 5.10 13.96
CA GLN A 169 -16.33 4.89 14.31
C GLN A 169 -16.16 3.97 15.53
N ASN A 170 -17.09 4.04 16.49
CA ASN A 170 -17.07 3.18 17.66
C ASN A 170 -17.38 1.73 17.26
N TYR A 171 -18.23 1.53 16.25
CA TYR A 171 -18.55 0.21 15.73
C TYR A 171 -17.31 -0.43 15.12
N VAL A 172 -16.57 0.32 14.29
CA VAL A 172 -15.36 -0.20 13.65
C VAL A 172 -14.26 -0.44 14.68
N LEU A 173 -14.03 0.48 15.63
CA LEU A 173 -13.05 0.30 16.70
C LEU A 173 -13.29 -0.99 17.50
N LEU A 174 -14.54 -1.23 17.91
CA LEU A 174 -14.92 -2.44 18.65
C LEU A 174 -14.76 -3.71 17.80
N THR A 175 -15.12 -3.64 16.51
CA THR A 175 -14.93 -4.75 15.56
C THR A 175 -13.44 -5.07 15.40
N SER A 176 -12.59 -4.06 15.24
CA SER A 176 -11.12 -4.22 15.14
C SER A 176 -10.53 -4.89 16.38
N TYR A 177 -10.96 -4.50 17.59
CA TYR A 177 -10.53 -5.16 18.83
C TYR A 177 -10.98 -6.62 18.92
N LEU A 178 -12.21 -6.94 18.50
CA LEU A 178 -12.72 -8.32 18.49
C LEU A 178 -11.96 -9.20 17.49
N GLU A 179 -11.73 -8.72 16.28
CA GLU A 179 -11.03 -9.44 15.22
C GLU A 179 -9.55 -9.68 15.54
N GLY A 180 -8.88 -8.66 16.09
CA GLY A 180 -7.45 -8.72 16.38
C GLY A 180 -7.08 -9.50 17.65
N TYR A 181 -8.00 -9.62 18.61
CA TYR A 181 -7.75 -10.31 19.89
C TYR A 181 -7.20 -11.72 19.66
N GLY A 182 -7.79 -12.50 18.73
CA GLY A 182 -7.38 -13.88 18.49
C GLY A 182 -5.91 -14.04 18.05
N ARG A 183 -5.37 -13.05 17.33
CA ARG A 183 -3.99 -13.07 16.80
C ARG A 183 -2.96 -12.52 17.78
N LEU A 184 -3.35 -11.59 18.64
CA LEU A 184 -2.44 -10.88 19.54
C LEU A 184 -2.53 -11.30 21.01
N LYS A 185 -3.56 -12.08 21.40
CA LYS A 185 -3.74 -12.53 22.80
C LYS A 185 -2.49 -13.18 23.37
N ASP A 186 -1.83 -14.06 22.62
CA ASP A 186 -0.70 -14.84 23.14
C ASP A 186 0.51 -13.93 23.43
N LYS A 187 0.67 -12.85 22.65
CA LYS A 187 1.73 -11.84 22.85
C LYS A 187 1.42 -10.91 24.03
N LEU A 188 0.16 -10.45 24.13
CA LEU A 188 -0.28 -9.55 25.20
C LEU A 188 -0.37 -10.25 26.57
N GLU A 189 -0.81 -11.51 26.60
CA GLU A 189 -0.92 -12.32 27.83
C GLU A 189 0.45 -12.78 28.33
N ALA A 190 1.44 -12.94 27.45
CA ALA A 190 2.84 -13.15 27.82
C ALA A 190 3.50 -11.91 28.44
N GLY A 191 2.78 -10.79 28.56
CA GLY A 191 3.29 -9.52 29.09
C GLY A 191 4.26 -8.81 28.14
N GLN A 192 4.28 -9.19 26.86
CA GLN A 192 5.18 -8.61 25.87
C GLN A 192 4.67 -7.24 25.42
N GLN A 193 4.88 -6.21 26.27
CA GLN A 193 4.52 -4.82 25.95
C GLN A 193 5.41 -4.21 24.86
N ARG A 194 6.59 -4.77 24.64
CA ARG A 194 7.57 -4.27 23.67
C ARG A 194 8.07 -5.41 22.78
N LEU A 195 7.95 -5.20 21.48
CA LEU A 195 8.44 -6.13 20.44
C LEU A 195 9.55 -5.43 19.67
N GLU A 196 10.77 -5.93 19.84
CA GLU A 196 11.93 -5.50 19.07
C GLU A 196 12.08 -6.46 17.88
N LEU A 197 12.17 -5.88 16.69
CA LEU A 197 12.31 -6.59 15.42
C LEU A 197 13.67 -6.24 14.82
N THR A 198 14.37 -7.27 14.38
CA THR A 198 15.61 -7.15 13.62
C THR A 198 15.33 -6.87 12.15
N LYS A 199 16.38 -6.64 11.35
CA LYS A 199 16.28 -6.43 9.90
C LYS A 199 15.50 -7.55 9.20
N ALA A 200 15.76 -8.81 9.54
CA ALA A 200 15.09 -9.97 8.96
C ALA A 200 13.58 -10.01 9.26
N GLU A 201 13.18 -9.43 10.39
CA GLU A 201 11.81 -9.42 10.89
C GLU A 201 11.08 -8.12 10.58
N LEU A 202 11.73 -7.16 9.92
CA LEU A 202 11.18 -5.83 9.67
C LEU A 202 9.87 -5.88 8.87
N ALA A 203 9.67 -6.90 8.03
CA ALA A 203 8.41 -7.13 7.31
C ALA A 203 7.21 -7.35 8.25
N ILE A 204 7.43 -7.89 9.46
CA ILE A 204 6.38 -8.11 10.47
C ILE A 204 5.79 -6.77 10.93
N HIS A 205 6.60 -5.71 11.03
CA HIS A 205 6.09 -4.39 11.39
C HIS A 205 5.05 -3.90 10.37
N GLN A 206 5.31 -4.08 9.07
CA GLN A 206 4.40 -3.63 8.00
C GLN A 206 3.07 -4.40 8.04
N GLN A 207 3.10 -5.66 8.46
CA GLN A 207 1.89 -6.48 8.65
C GLN A 207 1.04 -5.93 9.81
N LEU A 208 1.66 -5.73 10.98
CA LEU A 208 0.98 -5.26 12.19
C LEU A 208 0.44 -3.82 12.05
N VAL A 209 1.26 -2.89 11.56
CA VAL A 209 0.86 -1.49 11.29
C VAL A 209 -0.16 -1.41 10.15
N GLY A 210 -0.12 -2.40 9.26
CA GLY A 210 -0.90 -2.37 8.03
C GLY A 210 -2.28 -2.98 8.10
N ASN A 211 -2.63 -3.68 9.18
CA ASN A 211 -3.92 -4.32 9.39
C ASN A 211 -4.63 -3.59 10.54
N GLU A 212 -5.79 -2.97 10.29
CA GLU A 212 -6.52 -2.17 11.29
C GLU A 212 -6.83 -2.97 12.57
N SER A 213 -7.15 -4.26 12.44
CA SER A 213 -7.43 -5.13 13.60
C SER A 213 -6.20 -5.43 14.46
N GLU A 214 -4.98 -5.35 13.91
CA GLU A 214 -3.75 -5.57 14.68
C GLU A 214 -3.17 -4.24 15.18
N ALA A 215 -3.24 -3.21 14.34
CA ALA A 215 -2.74 -1.88 14.62
C ALA A 215 -3.46 -1.20 15.81
N VAL A 216 -4.74 -1.51 16.05
CA VAL A 216 -5.52 -0.95 17.17
C VAL A 216 -4.92 -1.29 18.55
N PHE A 217 -4.11 -2.35 18.63
CA PHE A 217 -3.40 -2.77 19.84
C PHE A 217 -2.03 -2.10 20.01
N LEU A 218 -1.53 -1.40 18.99
CA LEU A 218 -0.26 -0.69 19.04
C LEU A 218 -0.44 0.69 19.66
N LYS A 219 0.52 1.07 20.49
CA LYS A 219 0.62 2.37 21.15
C LYS A 219 1.63 3.29 20.47
N ASP A 220 2.80 2.74 20.11
CA ASP A 220 3.89 3.49 19.49
C ASP A 220 4.69 2.57 18.57
N VAL A 221 5.24 3.13 17.50
CA VAL A 221 6.10 2.42 16.54
C VAL A 221 7.31 3.29 16.27
N LEU A 222 8.49 2.77 16.59
CA LEU A 222 9.77 3.39 16.27
C LEU A 222 10.52 2.51 15.27
N LEU A 223 10.81 3.06 14.10
CA LEU A 223 11.71 2.48 13.11
C LEU A 223 13.08 3.13 13.26
N THR A 224 14.11 2.30 13.30
CA THR A 224 15.50 2.75 13.21
C THR A 224 16.02 2.30 11.86
N LEU A 225 16.37 3.25 10.99
CA LEU A 225 16.73 2.94 9.60
C LEU A 225 18.03 3.65 9.19
N PRO A 226 18.82 3.07 8.28
CA PRO A 226 19.94 3.79 7.68
C PRO A 226 19.40 4.90 6.79
N PHE A 227 19.81 6.14 7.09
CA PHE A 227 19.47 7.30 6.27
C PHE A 227 20.56 7.47 5.20
N PRO A 228 20.21 7.88 3.97
CA PRO A 228 21.20 8.09 2.93
C PRO A 228 22.04 9.38 3.13
N TRP A 229 21.81 10.13 4.22
CA TRP A 229 22.60 11.28 4.64
C TRP A 229 22.86 11.25 6.15
N PRO A 230 23.97 11.87 6.63
CA PRO A 230 24.23 11.99 8.06
C PRO A 230 23.16 12.86 8.72
N ALA A 231 22.33 12.22 9.55
CA ALA A 231 21.13 12.82 10.12
C ALA A 231 21.05 12.67 11.64
N SER A 232 22.19 12.62 12.35
CA SER A 232 22.21 12.39 13.80
C SER A 232 21.26 13.35 14.55
N GLY A 233 20.42 12.80 15.41
CA GLY A 233 19.40 13.55 16.16
C GLY A 233 18.12 13.85 15.38
N LEU A 234 17.97 13.41 14.12
CA LEU A 234 16.72 13.60 13.36
C LEU A 234 15.68 12.52 13.71
N GLU A 235 14.42 12.91 13.88
CA GLU A 235 13.28 12.01 13.99
C GLU A 235 12.21 12.45 12.97
N LEU A 236 11.76 11.52 12.13
CA LEU A 236 10.64 11.74 11.22
C LEU A 236 9.38 11.06 11.77
N GLY A 237 8.26 11.76 11.86
CA GLY A 237 6.98 11.19 12.26
C GLY A 237 6.00 11.12 11.10
N ASP A 238 5.60 9.92 10.69
CA ASP A 238 4.46 9.74 9.77
C ASP A 238 3.15 9.88 10.55
N CYS A 239 2.50 11.04 10.46
CA CYS A 239 1.27 11.32 11.19
C CYS A 239 0.05 10.86 10.39
N GLN A 240 -0.49 9.71 10.74
CA GLN A 240 -1.78 9.25 10.21
C GLN A 240 -2.93 9.83 11.04
N GLY A 241 -4.07 10.13 10.41
CA GLY A 241 -5.28 10.57 11.13
C GLY A 241 -5.47 12.08 11.32
N CYS A 242 -4.79 12.94 10.54
CA CYS A 242 -5.02 14.39 10.55
C CYS A 242 -6.44 14.78 10.10
N ASP A 243 -7.05 13.94 9.26
CA ASP A 243 -8.43 13.99 8.79
C ASP A 243 -9.29 12.90 9.44
N SER A 244 -8.80 12.27 10.51
CA SER A 244 -9.59 11.31 11.28
C SER A 244 -10.74 12.05 11.95
N PRO A 245 -11.99 11.56 11.81
CA PRO A 245 -13.12 12.13 12.51
C PRO A 245 -13.11 11.82 14.02
N ILE A 246 -12.18 10.98 14.49
CA ILE A 246 -12.05 10.56 15.89
C ILE A 246 -11.23 11.61 16.68
N PRO A 247 -11.79 12.25 17.71
CA PRO A 247 -11.08 13.30 18.47
C PRO A 247 -9.80 12.84 19.15
N GLN A 248 -9.72 11.58 19.58
CA GLN A 248 -8.53 11.01 20.23
C GLN A 248 -7.34 10.88 19.27
N HIS A 249 -7.60 10.48 18.02
CA HIS A 249 -6.61 10.40 16.96
C HIS A 249 -6.05 11.77 16.61
N LEU A 250 -6.94 12.75 16.47
CA LEU A 250 -6.54 14.14 16.28
C LEU A 250 -5.69 14.62 17.47
N ALA A 251 -6.08 14.31 18.71
CA ALA A 251 -5.32 14.69 19.90
C ALA A 251 -3.92 14.05 19.95
N GLN A 252 -3.75 12.81 19.50
CA GLN A 252 -2.43 12.16 19.40
C GLN A 252 -1.53 12.88 18.39
N VAL A 253 -2.05 13.18 17.19
CA VAL A 253 -1.32 13.95 16.18
C VAL A 253 -0.96 15.34 16.72
N GLN A 254 -1.89 16.02 17.37
CA GLN A 254 -1.64 17.34 17.98
C GLN A 254 -0.56 17.27 19.07
N ASN A 255 -0.59 16.25 19.93
CA ASN A 255 0.43 16.05 20.97
C ASN A 255 1.82 15.79 20.38
N TYR A 256 1.91 15.14 19.22
CA TYR A 256 3.17 14.98 18.51
C TYR A 256 3.63 16.30 17.87
N LEU A 257 2.71 17.04 17.23
CA LEU A 257 3.01 18.34 16.62
C LEU A 257 3.50 19.39 17.63
N LEU A 258 3.00 19.37 18.86
CA LEU A 258 3.51 20.23 19.94
C LEU A 258 4.99 20.01 20.25
N LYS A 259 5.54 18.86 19.86
CA LYS A 259 6.93 18.48 20.08
C LYS A 259 7.82 18.66 18.85
N THR A 260 7.25 19.01 17.70
CA THR A 260 7.95 19.05 16.40
C THR A 260 8.57 20.40 16.09
N ASP A 261 9.72 20.39 15.44
CA ASP A 261 10.46 21.57 15.01
C ASP A 261 10.10 22.01 13.58
N LEU A 262 9.65 21.06 12.75
CA LEU A 262 9.22 21.31 11.38
C LEU A 262 8.01 20.45 11.01
N VAL A 263 7.05 21.05 10.32
CA VAL A 263 5.88 20.35 9.78
C VAL A 263 5.97 20.32 8.25
N LEU A 264 5.90 19.14 7.67
CA LEU A 264 5.79 18.93 6.23
C LEU A 264 4.35 18.52 5.90
N TYR A 265 3.58 19.46 5.35
CA TYR A 265 2.18 19.26 5.01
C TYR A 265 2.05 18.75 3.57
N VAL A 266 1.71 17.48 3.40
CA VAL A 266 1.61 16.78 2.12
C VAL A 266 0.18 16.84 1.59
N ILE A 267 0.04 17.38 0.38
CA ILE A 267 -1.23 17.60 -0.33
C ILE A 267 -1.20 16.79 -1.63
N SER A 268 -2.23 15.99 -1.90
CA SER A 268 -2.34 15.28 -3.18
C SER A 268 -2.80 16.21 -4.29
N SER A 269 -2.17 16.14 -5.47
CA SER A 269 -2.65 16.86 -6.65
C SER A 269 -4.00 16.37 -7.19
N ARG A 270 -4.43 15.14 -6.87
CA ARG A 270 -5.76 14.62 -7.25
C ARG A 270 -6.87 15.30 -6.47
N VAL A 271 -6.61 15.54 -5.19
CA VAL A 271 -7.62 15.92 -4.21
C VAL A 271 -7.58 17.40 -3.89
N GLY A 272 -6.39 18.00 -3.80
CA GLY A 272 -6.20 19.35 -3.26
C GLY A 272 -6.56 19.44 -1.76
N LEU A 273 -6.86 20.65 -1.29
CA LEU A 273 -7.29 20.91 0.08
C LEU A 273 -8.80 20.68 0.24
N ARG A 274 -9.19 19.83 1.19
CA ARG A 274 -10.58 19.56 1.59
C ARG A 274 -10.96 20.36 2.83
N GLN A 275 -12.25 20.31 3.19
CA GLN A 275 -12.76 20.94 4.42
C GLN A 275 -12.03 20.48 5.69
N ALA A 276 -11.65 19.20 5.76
CA ALA A 276 -10.85 18.66 6.86
C ALA A 276 -9.46 19.31 6.93
N ASP A 277 -8.80 19.53 5.79
CA ASP A 277 -7.52 20.24 5.73
C ASP A 277 -7.64 21.67 6.26
N TYR A 278 -8.66 22.42 5.85
CA TYR A 278 -8.83 23.80 6.34
C TYR A 278 -8.99 23.87 7.86
N ARG A 279 -9.68 22.89 8.46
CA ARG A 279 -9.81 22.78 9.92
C ARG A 279 -8.45 22.49 10.55
N PHE A 280 -7.72 21.52 10.03
CA PHE A 280 -6.41 21.14 10.56
C PHE A 280 -5.36 22.25 10.39
N LEU A 281 -5.33 22.94 9.25
CA LEU A 281 -4.49 24.12 9.00
C LEU A 281 -4.80 25.27 9.97
N SER A 282 -6.08 25.43 10.33
CA SER A 282 -6.47 26.39 11.37
C SER A 282 -5.94 25.98 12.74
N ASP A 283 -5.89 24.68 13.05
CA ASP A 283 -5.30 24.17 14.29
C ASP A 283 -3.78 24.35 14.32
N ILE A 284 -3.05 24.06 13.23
CA ILE A 284 -1.61 24.36 13.10
C ILE A 284 -1.35 25.85 13.35
N LYS A 285 -2.18 26.73 12.78
CA LYS A 285 -2.07 28.18 12.99
C LYS A 285 -2.33 28.57 14.45
N ARG A 286 -3.33 27.97 15.11
CA ARG A 286 -3.60 28.19 16.54
C ARG A 286 -2.46 27.71 17.44
N MET A 287 -1.78 26.63 17.05
CA MET A 287 -0.59 26.10 17.74
C MET A 287 0.69 26.90 17.45
N ARG A 288 0.62 27.94 16.60
CA ARG A 288 1.78 28.77 16.19
C ARG A 288 2.89 28.01 15.46
N LEU A 289 2.58 26.84 14.91
CA LEU A 289 3.51 26.03 14.10
C LEU A 289 3.55 26.47 12.63
N TRP A 290 2.77 27.49 12.27
CA TRP A 290 2.59 27.92 10.89
C TRP A 290 3.90 28.35 10.21
N GLU A 291 4.76 29.10 10.91
CA GLU A 291 6.04 29.56 10.36
C GLU A 291 7.04 28.41 10.13
N GLN A 292 6.80 27.28 10.78
CA GLN A 292 7.59 26.06 10.67
C GLN A 292 6.92 25.01 9.76
N THR A 293 5.92 25.42 8.97
CA THR A 293 5.20 24.51 8.06
C THR A 293 5.63 24.73 6.62
N LEU A 294 6.10 23.67 5.96
CA LEU A 294 6.34 23.63 4.51
C LEU A 294 5.26 22.80 3.83
N PHE A 295 4.81 23.24 2.66
CA PHE A 295 3.77 22.56 1.91
C PHE A 295 4.39 21.76 0.77
N ILE A 296 4.00 20.49 0.66
CA ILE A 296 4.45 19.59 -0.39
C ILE A 296 3.23 19.16 -1.19
N LEU A 297 3.12 19.65 -2.41
CA LEU A 297 2.17 19.17 -3.39
C LEU A 297 2.73 17.91 -4.05
N ASN A 298 2.25 16.76 -3.61
CA ASN A 298 2.58 15.47 -4.19
C ASN A 298 1.84 15.29 -5.52
N LEU A 299 2.59 15.28 -6.61
CA LEU A 299 2.09 15.22 -7.97
C LEU A 299 1.81 13.78 -8.40
N ASP A 300 0.58 13.54 -8.82
CA ASP A 300 0.23 12.34 -9.56
C ASP A 300 0.36 12.61 -11.06
N LEU A 301 1.48 12.21 -11.64
CA LEU A 301 1.82 12.51 -13.03
C LEU A 301 0.82 11.92 -14.04
N GLY A 302 0.04 10.88 -13.67
CA GLY A 302 -0.96 10.28 -14.55
C GLY A 302 -2.26 11.10 -14.68
N GLU A 303 -2.46 12.09 -13.82
CA GLU A 303 -3.71 12.85 -13.70
C GLU A 303 -3.60 14.26 -14.31
N HIS A 304 -2.42 14.65 -14.80
CA HIS A 304 -2.18 15.97 -15.41
C HIS A 304 -1.72 15.81 -16.84
N GLU A 305 -2.53 16.29 -17.79
CA GLU A 305 -2.23 16.17 -19.23
C GLU A 305 -1.03 17.04 -19.65
N ASN A 306 -0.84 18.19 -19.01
CA ASN A 306 0.14 19.17 -19.41
C ASN A 306 0.60 20.06 -18.24
N ARG A 307 1.71 20.77 -18.45
CA ARG A 307 2.31 21.69 -17.45
C ARG A 307 1.38 22.83 -17.04
N SER A 308 0.50 23.30 -17.93
CA SER A 308 -0.37 24.43 -17.63
C SER A 308 -1.44 24.09 -16.58
N ASP A 309 -1.88 22.83 -16.52
CA ASP A 309 -2.82 22.36 -15.49
C ASP A 309 -2.15 22.30 -14.11
N LEU A 310 -0.88 21.89 -14.06
CA LEU A 310 -0.06 21.96 -12.83
C LEU A 310 0.13 23.39 -12.34
N GLU A 311 0.41 24.34 -13.25
CA GLU A 311 0.57 25.76 -12.91
C GLU A 311 -0.74 26.35 -12.36
N ARG A 312 -1.89 26.01 -12.97
CA ARG A 312 -3.22 26.42 -12.44
C ARG A 312 -3.50 25.85 -11.06
N LEU A 313 -3.14 24.59 -10.83
CA LEU A 313 -3.33 23.93 -9.54
C LEU A 313 -2.45 24.57 -8.47
N LEU A 314 -1.17 24.85 -8.78
CA LEU A 314 -0.27 25.59 -7.90
C LEU A 314 -0.78 26.98 -7.56
N ASP A 315 -1.29 27.72 -8.55
CA ASP A 315 -1.83 29.06 -8.32
C ASP A 315 -3.11 29.04 -7.48
N ARG A 316 -3.97 28.03 -7.68
CA ARG A 316 -5.12 27.79 -6.80
C ARG A 316 -4.66 27.53 -5.36
N LEU A 317 -3.70 26.63 -5.17
CA LEU A 317 -3.16 26.28 -3.86
C LEU A 317 -2.52 27.49 -3.16
N ARG A 318 -1.76 28.31 -3.89
CA ARG A 318 -1.21 29.57 -3.38
C ARG A 318 -2.30 30.51 -2.88
N ARG A 319 -3.40 30.65 -3.63
CA ARG A 319 -4.55 31.50 -3.21
C ARG A 319 -5.25 30.94 -1.97
N GLU A 320 -5.47 29.63 -1.91
CA GLU A 320 -6.11 28.97 -0.76
C GLU A 320 -5.24 29.09 0.51
N LEU A 321 -3.92 28.91 0.40
CA LEU A 321 -2.98 29.06 1.53
C LEU A 321 -2.69 30.52 1.90
N ALA A 322 -2.86 31.48 0.97
CA ALA A 322 -2.64 32.90 1.23
C ALA A 322 -3.53 33.45 2.37
N VAL A 323 -4.69 32.83 2.61
CA VAL A 323 -5.59 33.15 3.73
C VAL A 323 -4.90 32.98 5.09
N PHE A 324 -3.97 32.02 5.17
CA PHE A 324 -3.25 31.73 6.40
C PHE A 324 -1.95 32.54 6.48
N GLN A 325 -1.21 32.65 5.36
CA GLN A 325 0.01 33.45 5.21
C GLN A 325 0.24 33.82 3.75
N SER A 326 0.57 35.08 3.50
CA SER A 326 0.72 35.65 2.15
C SER A 326 1.75 34.95 1.25
N LYS A 327 2.74 34.27 1.81
CA LYS A 327 3.79 33.54 1.07
C LYS A 327 4.13 32.22 1.74
N ALA A 328 3.24 31.23 1.60
CA ALA A 328 3.53 29.86 2.03
C ALA A 328 4.58 29.21 1.09
N PRO A 329 5.64 28.57 1.61
CA PRO A 329 6.60 27.83 0.81
C PRO A 329 5.97 26.51 0.32
N ILE A 330 5.79 26.39 -1.00
CA ILE A 330 5.19 25.22 -1.65
C ILE A 330 6.21 24.56 -2.57
N PHE A 331 6.47 23.28 -2.34
CA PHE A 331 7.25 22.41 -3.21
C PHE A 331 6.31 21.47 -3.96
N ALA A 332 6.53 21.26 -5.26
CA ALA A 332 5.70 20.36 -6.06
C ALA A 332 6.55 19.37 -6.83
N PHE A 333 6.34 18.08 -6.57
CA PHE A 333 7.04 16.98 -7.22
C PHE A 333 6.28 15.66 -6.98
N SER A 334 6.58 14.64 -7.78
CA SER A 334 6.02 13.30 -7.56
C SER A 334 6.89 12.53 -6.59
N ALA A 335 6.36 12.25 -5.39
CA ALA A 335 7.06 11.43 -4.41
C ALA A 335 7.24 9.98 -4.90
N LEU A 336 6.28 9.47 -5.67
CA LEU A 336 6.34 8.12 -6.23
C LEU A 336 7.42 8.00 -7.30
N ASP A 337 7.51 8.97 -8.21
CA ASP A 337 8.55 9.00 -9.24
C ASP A 337 9.95 9.11 -8.61
N LEU A 338 10.11 9.98 -7.60
CA LEU A 338 11.35 10.10 -6.85
C LEU A 338 11.75 8.79 -6.14
N LEU A 339 10.79 8.08 -5.53
CA LEU A 339 11.01 6.77 -4.93
C LEU A 339 11.45 5.76 -5.99
N LEU A 340 10.75 5.70 -7.13
CA LEU A 340 11.08 4.79 -8.22
C LEU A 340 12.45 5.07 -8.82
N LEU A 341 12.83 6.35 -8.98
CA LEU A 341 14.17 6.74 -9.41
C LEU A 341 15.23 6.24 -8.44
N ARG A 342 15.03 6.45 -7.13
CA ARG A 342 15.98 6.02 -6.09
C ARG A 342 16.07 4.51 -5.93
N LEU A 343 14.97 3.78 -6.15
CA LEU A 343 14.96 2.32 -6.19
C LEU A 343 15.61 1.76 -7.47
N ARG A 344 15.46 2.46 -8.61
CA ARG A 344 16.09 2.11 -9.90
C ARG A 344 17.60 2.37 -9.89
N ASP A 345 18.05 3.37 -9.15
CA ASP A 345 19.46 3.81 -9.13
C ASP A 345 20.43 2.77 -8.54
N GLN A 346 19.95 1.75 -7.82
CA GLN A 346 20.84 0.80 -7.16
C GLN A 346 21.47 -0.27 -8.09
N GLY A 347 20.88 -0.53 -9.27
CA GLY A 347 21.39 -1.55 -10.21
C GLY A 347 21.71 -1.03 -11.62
N ALA A 348 20.84 -0.22 -12.21
CA ALA A 348 21.01 0.28 -13.58
C ALA A 348 21.98 1.48 -13.66
N MET A 349 22.06 2.30 -12.60
CA MET A 349 22.92 3.48 -12.56
C MET A 349 24.41 3.12 -12.53
N LEU A 350 24.76 1.97 -11.93
CA LEU A 350 26.15 1.51 -11.88
C LEU A 350 26.66 1.14 -13.29
N ALA A 351 25.85 0.43 -14.08
CA ALA A 351 26.19 0.09 -15.47
C ALA A 351 26.23 1.34 -16.38
N VAL A 352 25.32 2.30 -16.17
CA VAL A 352 25.29 3.56 -16.92
C VAL A 352 26.47 4.47 -16.55
N ALA A 353 26.82 4.59 -15.27
CA ALA A 353 28.00 5.32 -14.80
C ALA A 353 29.30 4.70 -15.34
N GLN A 354 29.43 3.37 -15.29
CA GLN A 354 30.58 2.68 -15.90
C GLN A 354 30.73 3.00 -17.39
N GLY A 355 29.64 2.88 -18.16
CA GLY A 355 29.66 3.19 -19.60
C GLY A 355 29.96 4.67 -19.91
N LEU A 356 29.49 5.60 -19.09
CA LEU A 356 29.71 7.03 -19.28
C LEU A 356 31.18 7.41 -19.02
N ARG A 357 31.80 6.85 -17.97
CA ARG A 357 33.23 7.00 -17.65
C ARG A 357 34.10 6.49 -18.78
N GLU A 358 33.79 5.32 -19.30
CA GLU A 358 34.57 4.64 -20.34
C GLU A 358 34.48 5.37 -21.67
N ASN A 359 33.30 5.86 -22.04
CA ASN A 359 33.12 6.73 -23.19
C ASN A 359 33.95 8.02 -23.00
N ALA A 360 33.88 8.67 -21.84
CA ALA A 360 34.66 9.89 -21.59
C ALA A 360 36.19 9.67 -21.62
N ASN A 361 36.68 8.54 -21.10
CA ASN A 361 38.10 8.14 -21.18
C ASN A 361 38.54 7.90 -22.62
N LEU A 362 37.75 7.14 -23.40
CA LEU A 362 38.06 6.86 -24.79
C LEU A 362 38.06 8.13 -25.64
N GLN A 363 37.12 9.05 -25.40
CA GLN A 363 37.13 10.35 -26.07
C GLN A 363 38.34 11.20 -25.68
N TYR A 364 38.74 11.17 -24.41
CA TYR A 364 39.92 11.88 -23.93
C TYR A 364 41.22 11.37 -24.58
N ASP A 365 41.40 10.04 -24.68
CA ASP A 365 42.58 9.42 -25.28
C ASP A 365 42.64 9.62 -26.80
N LEU A 366 41.49 9.53 -27.49
CA LEU A 366 41.40 9.76 -28.94
C LEU A 366 41.64 11.23 -29.32
N LEU A 367 41.31 12.20 -28.46
CA LEU A 367 41.63 13.62 -28.72
C LEU A 367 43.13 13.90 -28.82
N GLY A 368 44.00 12.96 -28.42
CA GLY A 368 45.47 13.01 -28.54
C GLY A 368 46.05 12.34 -29.76
N GLN A 369 45.25 11.65 -30.57
CA GLN A 369 45.71 10.88 -31.72
C GLN A 369 45.41 11.56 -33.07
N ASP A 370 46.03 11.05 -34.12
CA ASP A 370 45.87 11.54 -35.48
C ASP A 370 44.49 11.16 -36.04
N VAL A 371 43.98 11.97 -36.97
CA VAL A 371 42.64 11.79 -37.58
C VAL A 371 42.47 10.40 -38.19
N GLU A 372 43.54 9.86 -38.77
CA GLU A 372 43.54 8.53 -39.42
C GLU A 372 43.36 7.40 -38.40
N THR A 373 43.97 7.49 -37.22
CA THR A 373 43.85 6.49 -36.15
C THR A 373 42.43 6.48 -35.57
N ILE A 374 41.80 7.65 -35.47
CA ILE A 374 40.43 7.80 -34.97
C ILE A 374 39.42 7.22 -35.96
N GLN A 375 39.62 7.44 -37.27
CA GLN A 375 38.79 6.82 -38.31
C GLN A 375 38.92 5.30 -38.33
N GLN A 376 40.11 4.75 -38.10
CA GLN A 376 40.33 3.31 -37.99
C GLN A 376 39.68 2.71 -36.73
N ALA A 377 39.76 3.40 -35.59
CA ALA A 377 39.09 3.00 -34.34
C ALA A 377 37.57 2.97 -34.51
N GLU A 378 36.99 4.01 -35.13
CA GLU A 378 35.57 4.07 -35.42
C GLU A 378 35.11 2.94 -36.35
N ALA A 379 35.84 2.69 -37.44
CA ALA A 379 35.48 1.63 -38.37
C ALA A 379 35.48 0.24 -37.70
N ARG A 380 36.43 -0.03 -36.81
CA ARG A 380 36.49 -1.30 -36.05
C ARG A 380 35.38 -1.40 -35.01
N LEU A 381 35.09 -0.33 -34.28
CA LEU A 381 34.00 -0.31 -33.30
C LEU A 381 32.62 -0.42 -33.97
N ALA A 382 32.41 0.23 -35.11
CA ALA A 382 31.21 0.11 -35.92
C ALA A 382 31.02 -1.32 -36.46
N GLN A 383 32.10 -1.97 -36.90
CA GLN A 383 32.07 -3.37 -37.34
C GLN A 383 31.71 -4.34 -36.20
N ARG A 384 32.09 -4.03 -34.95
CA ARG A 384 31.76 -4.81 -33.75
C ARG A 384 30.39 -4.49 -33.14
N ARG A 385 29.81 -3.33 -33.47
CA ARG A 385 28.46 -2.92 -33.02
C ARG A 385 27.34 -3.68 -33.74
N GLN A 386 27.52 -4.00 -35.02
CA GLN A 386 26.53 -4.76 -35.80
C GLN A 386 26.18 -6.13 -35.21
N PRO A 387 27.15 -6.97 -34.76
CA PRO A 387 26.85 -8.21 -34.03
C PRO A 387 26.02 -8.00 -32.74
N LEU A 388 26.30 -6.95 -31.96
CA LEU A 388 25.56 -6.63 -30.72
C LEU A 388 24.10 -6.26 -31.01
N GLU A 389 23.88 -5.41 -32.01
CA GLU A 389 22.53 -5.03 -32.45
C GLU A 389 21.79 -6.25 -33.04
N GLY A 390 22.49 -7.15 -33.73
CA GLY A 390 21.95 -8.41 -34.22
C GLY A 390 21.52 -9.37 -33.10
N VAL A 391 22.31 -9.51 -32.05
CA VAL A 391 21.97 -10.32 -30.87
C VAL A 391 20.77 -9.72 -30.15
N LEU A 392 20.71 -8.39 -29.96
CA LEU A 392 19.52 -7.71 -29.41
C LEU A 392 18.25 -7.93 -30.22
N HIS A 393 18.35 -7.88 -31.56
CA HIS A 393 17.20 -8.14 -32.39
C HIS A 393 16.71 -9.59 -32.27
N SER A 394 17.64 -10.56 -32.24
CA SER A 394 17.34 -11.97 -31.99
C SER A 394 16.73 -12.22 -30.61
N LEU A 395 17.21 -11.50 -29.60
CA LEU A 395 16.68 -11.51 -28.23
C LEU A 395 15.21 -11.08 -28.19
N SER A 396 14.90 -9.92 -28.79
CA SER A 396 13.54 -9.39 -28.85
C SER A 396 12.59 -10.36 -29.57
N GLN A 397 13.02 -10.95 -30.70
CA GLN A 397 12.25 -11.95 -31.44
C GLN A 397 12.00 -13.23 -30.62
N THR A 398 13.01 -13.73 -29.93
CA THR A 398 12.90 -14.95 -29.10
C THR A 398 11.97 -14.71 -27.91
N LEU A 399 12.06 -13.55 -27.26
CA LEU A 399 11.17 -13.17 -26.16
C LEU A 399 9.72 -13.05 -26.61
N GLN A 400 9.45 -12.45 -27.77
CA GLN A 400 8.11 -12.39 -28.32
C GLN A 400 7.52 -13.79 -28.59
N GLY A 401 8.34 -14.73 -29.08
CA GLY A 401 7.94 -16.13 -29.23
C GLY A 401 7.60 -16.80 -27.90
N THR A 402 8.41 -16.54 -26.87
CA THR A 402 8.19 -17.02 -25.50
C THR A 402 6.90 -16.46 -24.90
N VAL A 403 6.60 -15.17 -25.09
CA VAL A 403 5.34 -14.54 -24.63
C VAL A 403 4.13 -15.28 -25.16
N GLN A 404 4.11 -15.60 -26.46
CA GLN A 404 2.99 -16.30 -27.07
C GLN A 404 2.80 -17.70 -26.47
N ASN A 405 3.90 -18.42 -26.21
CA ASN A 405 3.86 -19.73 -25.57
C ASN A 405 3.35 -19.64 -24.11
N LEU A 406 3.86 -18.68 -23.33
CA LEU A 406 3.43 -18.44 -21.96
C LEU A 406 1.95 -18.12 -21.88
N LYS A 407 1.45 -17.22 -22.75
CA LYS A 407 0.01 -16.89 -22.83
C LYS A 407 -0.84 -18.12 -23.16
N GLN A 408 -0.37 -19.01 -24.05
CA GLN A 408 -1.09 -20.25 -24.38
C GLN A 408 -1.11 -21.24 -23.21
N ARG A 409 0.00 -21.44 -22.51
CA ARG A 409 0.07 -22.32 -21.32
C ARG A 409 -0.81 -21.80 -20.19
N LEU A 410 -0.73 -20.51 -19.92
CA LEU A 410 -1.52 -19.83 -18.90
C LEU A 410 -3.02 -19.90 -19.20
N ARG A 411 -3.41 -19.72 -20.48
CA ARG A 411 -4.79 -19.95 -20.93
C ARG A 411 -5.28 -21.35 -20.57
N ARG A 412 -4.51 -22.40 -20.87
CA ARG A 412 -4.88 -23.79 -20.55
C ARG A 412 -4.99 -24.03 -19.04
N GLN A 413 -4.08 -23.45 -18.25
CA GLN A 413 -4.11 -23.58 -16.79
C GLN A 413 -5.35 -22.90 -16.19
N ILE A 414 -5.69 -21.70 -16.67
CA ILE A 414 -6.91 -20.98 -16.25
C ILE A 414 -8.16 -21.76 -16.68
N ASP A 415 -8.22 -22.21 -17.94
CA ASP A 415 -9.34 -23.01 -18.46
C ASP A 415 -9.57 -24.28 -17.62
N SER A 416 -8.49 -24.98 -17.26
CA SER A 416 -8.55 -26.18 -16.42
C SER A 416 -9.01 -25.89 -14.99
N PHE A 417 -8.57 -24.78 -14.40
CA PHE A 417 -8.89 -24.43 -13.02
C PHE A 417 -10.37 -24.02 -12.85
N PHE A 418 -10.91 -23.29 -13.82
CA PHE A 418 -12.31 -22.84 -13.84
C PHE A 418 -13.26 -23.81 -14.56
N ASP A 419 -12.81 -25.00 -14.96
CA ASP A 419 -13.67 -25.97 -15.62
C ASP A 419 -14.86 -26.37 -14.71
N ASN A 420 -16.06 -26.39 -15.29
CA ASN A 420 -17.30 -26.59 -14.55
C ASN A 420 -17.46 -28.01 -13.98
N ARG A 421 -16.76 -29.01 -14.53
CA ARG A 421 -16.92 -30.43 -14.17
C ARG A 421 -15.71 -31.01 -13.45
N TYR A 422 -14.51 -30.57 -13.83
CA TYR A 422 -13.25 -31.15 -13.36
C TYR A 422 -12.30 -30.10 -12.76
N GLY A 423 -12.68 -28.83 -12.75
CA GLY A 423 -11.89 -27.75 -12.16
C GLY A 423 -11.93 -27.74 -10.63
N GLU A 424 -11.17 -26.82 -10.04
CA GLU A 424 -11.09 -26.68 -8.57
C GLU A 424 -12.23 -25.80 -8.01
N VAL A 425 -12.77 -24.90 -8.84
CA VAL A 425 -13.79 -23.91 -8.44
C VAL A 425 -15.20 -24.34 -8.83
N GLY A 426 -15.42 -24.72 -10.10
CA GLY A 426 -16.74 -25.06 -10.63
C GLY A 426 -17.47 -26.15 -9.82
N PRO A 427 -16.87 -27.34 -9.64
CA PRO A 427 -17.46 -28.43 -8.84
C PRO A 427 -17.71 -28.05 -7.38
N ALA A 428 -16.84 -27.24 -6.77
CA ALA A 428 -17.00 -26.81 -5.38
C ALA A 428 -18.26 -25.94 -5.21
N ILE A 429 -18.49 -25.00 -6.13
CA ILE A 429 -19.68 -24.15 -6.10
C ILE A 429 -20.95 -24.95 -6.41
N PHE A 430 -20.90 -25.83 -7.42
CA PHE A 430 -22.02 -26.70 -7.77
C PHE A 430 -22.44 -27.57 -6.58
N HIS A 431 -21.47 -28.22 -5.94
CA HIS A 431 -21.70 -29.08 -4.79
C HIS A 431 -22.34 -28.32 -3.63
N TYR A 432 -21.83 -27.12 -3.32
CA TYR A 432 -22.35 -26.27 -2.25
C TYR A 432 -23.82 -25.89 -2.48
N ILE A 433 -24.16 -25.42 -3.68
CA ILE A 433 -25.53 -25.02 -4.04
C ILE A 433 -26.49 -26.22 -3.99
N GLU A 434 -26.07 -27.38 -4.50
CA GLU A 434 -26.89 -28.60 -4.47
C GLU A 434 -27.14 -29.07 -3.03
N GLN A 435 -26.10 -29.08 -2.19
CA GLN A 435 -26.18 -29.61 -0.82
C GLN A 435 -26.84 -28.69 0.20
N TYR A 436 -26.99 -27.39 -0.09
CA TYR A 436 -27.62 -26.44 0.82
C TYR A 436 -28.99 -26.92 1.32
N ARG A 437 -29.23 -27.00 2.62
CA ARG A 437 -30.53 -27.39 3.20
C ARG A 437 -30.88 -26.42 4.31
N GLU A 438 -32.05 -25.80 4.24
CA GLU A 438 -32.55 -24.96 5.32
C GLU A 438 -33.37 -25.75 6.35
N GLU A 439 -33.26 -25.33 7.62
CA GLU A 439 -34.15 -25.74 8.70
C GLU A 439 -35.48 -24.97 8.61
N LEU A 440 -36.41 -25.49 7.80
CA LEU A 440 -37.80 -24.98 7.66
C LEU A 440 -38.64 -25.03 8.96
N ASP A 441 -38.05 -25.46 10.08
CA ASP A 441 -38.65 -25.47 11.41
C ASP A 441 -38.46 -24.14 12.17
N ARG A 442 -37.52 -23.27 11.74
CA ARG A 442 -37.26 -21.96 12.36
C ARG A 442 -38.21 -20.85 11.90
N VAL A 443 -38.93 -21.06 10.80
CA VAL A 443 -39.89 -20.08 10.27
C VAL A 443 -41.27 -20.38 10.88
N GLU A 444 -41.79 -19.49 11.73
CA GLU A 444 -43.16 -19.57 12.24
C GLU A 444 -44.18 -19.38 11.10
N LEU A 445 -44.47 -20.46 10.39
CA LEU A 445 -45.41 -20.46 9.28
C LEU A 445 -46.84 -20.35 9.82
N SER A 446 -47.39 -19.13 9.84
CA SER A 446 -48.82 -18.92 10.05
C SER A 446 -49.64 -19.66 8.98
N ASP A 447 -50.86 -20.10 9.30
CA ASP A 447 -51.70 -20.91 8.40
C ASP A 447 -52.25 -20.16 7.16
N ASN A 448 -51.76 -18.94 6.90
CA ASN A 448 -52.25 -18.02 5.87
C ASN A 448 -51.31 -17.91 4.66
N LEU A 449 -51.92 -17.85 3.47
CA LEU A 449 -51.24 -17.64 2.17
C LEU A 449 -50.40 -16.35 2.10
N SER A 450 -50.73 -15.36 2.93
CA SER A 450 -49.97 -14.11 3.06
C SER A 450 -48.56 -14.29 3.64
N ALA A 451 -48.28 -15.41 4.31
CA ALA A 451 -46.96 -15.70 4.89
C ALA A 451 -45.99 -16.39 3.91
N PHE A 452 -46.46 -16.84 2.74
CA PHE A 452 -45.61 -17.54 1.77
C PHE A 452 -44.55 -16.63 1.14
N MET A 453 -44.94 -15.43 0.69
CA MET A 453 -44.01 -14.51 0.03
C MET A 453 -42.92 -13.97 0.98
N PRO A 454 -43.23 -13.58 2.23
CA PRO A 454 -42.21 -13.27 3.22
C PRO A 454 -41.28 -14.45 3.52
N ALA A 455 -41.83 -15.67 3.68
CA ALA A 455 -41.02 -16.86 3.94
C ALA A 455 -40.08 -17.21 2.76
N LEU A 456 -40.56 -17.10 1.52
CA LEU A 456 -39.75 -17.31 0.32
C LEU A 456 -38.66 -16.25 0.18
N TYR A 457 -38.94 -15.00 0.54
CA TYR A 457 -37.96 -13.93 0.51
C TYR A 457 -36.85 -14.13 1.56
N LEU A 458 -37.23 -14.52 2.78
CA LEU A 458 -36.26 -14.82 3.85
C LEU A 458 -35.37 -16.01 3.48
N LEU A 459 -35.95 -17.08 2.93
CA LEU A 459 -35.21 -18.26 2.46
C LEU A 459 -34.29 -17.91 1.27
N TYR A 460 -34.72 -17.01 0.39
CA TYR A 460 -33.82 -16.51 -0.66
C TYR A 460 -32.66 -15.70 -0.07
N GLN A 461 -32.93 -14.78 0.85
CA GLN A 461 -31.89 -13.96 1.49
C GLN A 461 -30.89 -14.81 2.26
N ASP A 462 -31.37 -15.81 3.01
CA ASP A 462 -30.52 -16.71 3.79
C ASP A 462 -29.62 -17.54 2.86
N PHE A 463 -30.20 -18.15 1.81
CA PHE A 463 -29.43 -18.85 0.78
C PHE A 463 -28.38 -17.95 0.11
N GLN A 464 -28.75 -16.72 -0.25
CA GLN A 464 -27.82 -15.76 -0.86
C GLN A 464 -26.67 -15.40 0.08
N GLN A 465 -26.96 -15.15 1.35
CA GLN A 465 -25.95 -14.79 2.33
C GLN A 465 -24.95 -15.92 2.52
N HIS A 466 -25.44 -17.16 2.71
CA HIS A 466 -24.58 -18.34 2.84
C HIS A 466 -23.72 -18.58 1.59
N LEU A 467 -24.31 -18.44 0.40
CA LEU A 467 -23.58 -18.57 -0.85
C LEU A 467 -22.51 -17.48 -1.00
N LEU A 468 -22.82 -16.23 -0.69
CA LEU A 468 -21.86 -15.12 -0.78
C LEU A 468 -20.70 -15.28 0.20
N THR A 469 -20.98 -15.73 1.43
CA THR A 469 -19.96 -16.07 2.43
C THR A 469 -19.05 -17.19 1.91
N PHE A 470 -19.62 -18.29 1.42
CA PHE A 470 -18.84 -19.38 0.82
C PHE A 470 -17.97 -18.94 -0.36
N LEU A 471 -18.52 -18.11 -1.26
CA LEU A 471 -17.76 -17.56 -2.39
C LEU A 471 -16.59 -16.67 -1.92
N THR A 472 -16.79 -15.91 -0.84
CA THR A 472 -15.79 -14.98 -0.31
C THR A 472 -14.71 -15.70 0.50
N GLU A 473 -15.10 -16.62 1.37
CA GLU A 473 -14.19 -17.29 2.31
C GLU A 473 -13.46 -18.48 1.69
N GLU A 474 -14.09 -19.22 0.78
CA GLU A 474 -13.45 -20.42 0.21
C GLU A 474 -13.02 -20.22 -1.26
N ILE A 475 -13.93 -19.74 -2.11
CA ILE A 475 -13.66 -19.68 -3.55
C ILE A 475 -12.65 -18.58 -3.89
N ASN A 476 -12.84 -17.37 -3.36
CA ASN A 476 -11.91 -16.26 -3.61
C ASN A 476 -10.51 -16.56 -3.07
N LEU A 477 -10.37 -17.26 -1.93
CA LEU A 477 -9.06 -17.72 -1.45
C LEU A 477 -8.39 -18.69 -2.44
N ARG A 478 -9.10 -19.71 -2.92
CA ARG A 478 -8.57 -20.66 -3.92
C ARG A 478 -8.14 -19.95 -5.21
N ILE A 479 -8.93 -18.96 -5.66
CA ILE A 479 -8.61 -18.14 -6.82
C ILE A 479 -7.33 -17.32 -6.57
N LEU A 480 -7.20 -16.67 -5.42
CA LEU A 480 -6.01 -15.89 -5.07
C LEU A 480 -4.76 -16.75 -4.97
N GLU A 481 -4.86 -17.93 -4.36
CA GLU A 481 -3.76 -18.92 -4.31
C GLU A 481 -3.37 -19.41 -5.69
N PHE A 482 -4.34 -19.73 -6.55
CA PHE A 482 -4.09 -20.06 -7.94
C PHE A 482 -3.37 -18.93 -8.67
N VAL A 483 -3.83 -17.68 -8.50
CA VAL A 483 -3.22 -16.51 -9.13
C VAL A 483 -1.76 -16.37 -8.71
N ARG A 484 -1.48 -16.43 -7.41
CA ARG A 484 -0.11 -16.35 -6.88
C ARG A 484 0.79 -17.44 -7.45
N ARG A 485 0.31 -18.68 -7.48
CA ARG A 485 1.04 -19.82 -8.06
C ARG A 485 1.33 -19.63 -9.55
N GLN A 486 0.41 -19.04 -10.32
CA GLN A 486 0.66 -18.73 -11.73
C GLN A 486 1.65 -17.59 -11.93
N GLU A 487 1.66 -16.58 -11.05
CA GLU A 487 2.65 -15.51 -11.10
C GLU A 487 4.06 -16.00 -10.80
N GLU A 488 4.21 -16.83 -9.76
CA GLU A 488 5.49 -17.46 -9.41
C GLU A 488 6.00 -18.36 -10.56
N TRP A 489 5.08 -19.11 -11.19
CA TRP A 489 5.39 -19.90 -12.39
C TRP A 489 5.83 -19.02 -13.58
N LEU A 490 5.10 -17.93 -13.86
CA LEU A 490 5.44 -16.99 -14.93
C LEU A 490 6.83 -16.38 -14.74
N ALA A 491 7.14 -15.93 -13.53
CA ALA A 491 8.45 -15.39 -13.20
C ALA A 491 9.58 -16.40 -13.45
N THR A 492 9.38 -17.64 -13.02
CA THR A 492 10.37 -18.72 -13.17
C THR A 492 10.60 -19.06 -14.64
N GLU A 493 9.54 -19.18 -15.43
CA GLU A 493 9.66 -19.50 -16.86
C GLU A 493 10.28 -18.36 -17.66
N LEU A 494 9.93 -17.11 -17.34
CA LEU A 494 10.56 -15.93 -17.94
C LEU A 494 12.05 -15.89 -17.64
N ALA A 495 12.45 -16.08 -16.38
CA ALA A 495 13.87 -16.14 -16.01
C ALA A 495 14.61 -17.27 -16.76
N THR A 496 13.98 -18.44 -16.89
CA THR A 496 14.55 -19.58 -17.62
C THR A 496 14.74 -19.29 -19.11
N ALA A 497 13.83 -18.55 -19.72
CA ALA A 497 13.94 -18.14 -21.12
C ALA A 497 14.97 -17.01 -21.33
N VAL A 498 15.08 -16.10 -20.37
CA VAL A 498 15.93 -14.90 -20.42
C VAL A 498 17.40 -15.21 -20.12
N ASN A 499 17.70 -16.13 -19.20
CA ASN A 499 19.07 -16.37 -18.75
C ASN A 499 20.07 -16.80 -19.86
N PRO A 500 19.76 -17.80 -20.72
CA PRO A 500 20.68 -18.21 -21.80
C PRO A 500 20.94 -17.07 -22.80
N LEU A 501 19.90 -16.27 -23.00
CA LEU A 501 19.87 -15.11 -23.87
C LEU A 501 20.75 -13.97 -23.32
N LEU A 502 20.73 -13.74 -22.02
CA LEU A 502 21.57 -12.77 -21.32
C LEU A 502 23.06 -13.18 -21.38
N VAL A 503 23.37 -14.47 -21.27
CA VAL A 503 24.75 -14.98 -21.44
C VAL A 503 25.28 -14.67 -22.84
N SER A 504 24.48 -14.91 -23.89
CA SER A 504 24.89 -14.57 -25.26
C SER A 504 25.12 -13.08 -25.47
N LEU A 505 24.35 -12.22 -24.79
CA LEU A 505 24.55 -10.77 -24.84
C LEU A 505 25.82 -10.35 -24.10
N GLN A 506 26.09 -10.97 -22.95
CA GLN A 506 27.30 -10.78 -22.16
C GLN A 506 28.57 -11.17 -22.95
N ASP A 507 28.53 -12.28 -23.70
CA ASP A 507 29.63 -12.72 -24.56
C ASP A 507 29.88 -11.72 -25.71
N ALA A 508 28.81 -11.22 -26.35
CA ALA A 508 28.91 -10.22 -27.39
C ALA A 508 29.47 -8.89 -26.86
N LEU A 509 29.07 -8.46 -25.66
CA LEU A 509 29.63 -7.28 -24.99
C LEU A 509 31.10 -7.48 -24.66
N SER A 510 31.48 -8.66 -24.18
CA SER A 510 32.87 -8.98 -23.86
C SER A 510 33.79 -8.82 -25.08
N LEU A 511 33.35 -9.26 -26.26
CA LEU A 511 34.09 -9.10 -27.51
C LEU A 511 34.21 -7.63 -27.94
N TYR A 512 33.18 -6.81 -27.73
CA TYR A 512 33.23 -5.38 -28.01
C TYR A 512 34.25 -4.66 -27.10
N TYR A 513 34.26 -4.98 -25.81
CA TYR A 513 35.19 -4.42 -24.83
C TYR A 513 36.63 -4.88 -25.04
N GLN A 514 36.85 -6.11 -25.53
CA GLN A 514 38.18 -6.56 -25.95
C GLN A 514 38.72 -5.76 -27.13
N GLU A 515 37.87 -5.40 -28.10
CA GLU A 515 38.27 -4.53 -29.20
C GLU A 515 38.58 -3.10 -28.71
N MET A 516 37.78 -2.56 -27.77
CA MET A 516 38.08 -1.27 -27.11
C MET A 516 39.42 -1.30 -26.37
N ALA A 517 39.72 -2.39 -25.66
CA ALA A 517 41.00 -2.58 -25.01
C ALA A 517 42.17 -2.61 -26.01
N SER A 518 41.98 -3.22 -27.19
CA SER A 518 43.01 -3.23 -28.24
C SER A 518 43.30 -1.84 -28.84
N LEU A 519 42.35 -0.91 -28.71
CA LEU A 519 42.49 0.49 -29.12
C LEU A 519 43.14 1.38 -28.04
N GLY A 520 43.61 0.79 -26.94
CA GLY A 520 44.33 1.48 -25.87
C GLY A 520 43.47 1.85 -24.66
N VAL A 521 42.20 1.44 -24.62
CA VAL A 521 41.27 1.75 -23.51
C VAL A 521 40.89 0.45 -22.78
N PRO A 522 41.70 -0.02 -21.82
CA PRO A 522 41.38 -1.20 -21.04
C PRO A 522 40.17 -0.91 -20.13
N ALA A 523 39.05 -1.58 -20.39
CA ALA A 523 37.82 -1.46 -19.61
C ALA A 523 37.34 -2.84 -19.13
N PRO A 524 36.88 -2.97 -17.86
CA PRO A 524 36.24 -4.17 -17.38
C PRO A 524 34.87 -4.34 -18.06
N VAL A 525 34.53 -5.57 -18.47
CA VAL A 525 33.22 -5.82 -19.11
C VAL A 525 32.11 -5.66 -18.07
N PRO A 526 31.10 -4.82 -18.29
CA PRO A 526 29.98 -4.64 -17.36
C PRO A 526 29.13 -5.91 -17.29
N SER A 527 28.71 -6.31 -16.09
CA SER A 527 27.81 -7.44 -15.90
C SER A 527 26.36 -7.00 -16.11
N LEU A 528 25.66 -7.61 -17.07
CA LEU A 528 24.22 -7.43 -17.22
C LEU A 528 23.47 -8.24 -16.16
N SER A 529 22.44 -7.64 -15.55
CA SER A 529 21.50 -8.34 -14.67
C SER A 529 20.08 -8.25 -15.21
N THR A 530 19.25 -9.23 -14.83
CA THR A 530 17.81 -9.16 -15.04
C THR A 530 17.19 -8.21 -14.02
N ALA A 531 16.19 -7.42 -14.43
CA ALA A 531 15.41 -6.66 -13.46
C ALA A 531 14.58 -7.62 -12.60
N ASP A 532 14.49 -7.37 -11.29
CA ASP A 532 13.50 -8.03 -10.46
C ASP A 532 12.10 -7.63 -10.94
N TRP A 533 11.22 -8.61 -11.12
CA TRP A 533 9.87 -8.33 -11.58
C TRP A 533 8.99 -7.89 -10.41
N SER A 534 8.10 -6.93 -10.67
CA SER A 534 7.06 -6.52 -9.73
C SER A 534 5.74 -6.31 -10.45
N ARG A 535 4.61 -6.44 -9.74
CA ARG A 535 3.30 -6.17 -10.33
C ARG A 535 3.18 -4.67 -10.66
N PRO A 536 2.75 -4.29 -11.89
CA PRO A 536 2.55 -2.89 -12.24
C PRO A 536 1.49 -2.24 -11.34
N THR A 537 1.74 -0.98 -10.97
CA THR A 537 0.86 -0.21 -10.08
C THR A 537 -0.55 -0.08 -10.68
N GLY A 538 -1.55 -0.58 -9.96
CA GLY A 538 -2.96 -0.59 -10.38
C GLY A 538 -3.46 -1.90 -10.99
N LEU A 539 -2.57 -2.85 -11.31
CA LEU A 539 -2.96 -4.18 -11.77
C LEU A 539 -3.15 -5.11 -10.56
N GLN A 540 -4.40 -5.24 -10.09
CA GLN A 540 -4.76 -6.17 -9.02
C GLN A 540 -5.57 -7.35 -9.58
N PRO A 541 -5.42 -8.55 -8.99
CA PRO A 541 -6.28 -9.66 -9.37
C PRO A 541 -7.73 -9.31 -9.03
N PRO A 542 -8.66 -9.42 -9.99
CA PRO A 542 -10.08 -9.20 -9.71
C PRO A 542 -10.56 -10.22 -8.67
N LEU A 543 -11.55 -9.85 -7.85
CA LEU A 543 -12.26 -10.82 -7.01
C LEU A 543 -13.47 -11.35 -7.77
N PHE A 544 -13.83 -12.61 -7.53
CA PHE A 544 -15.06 -13.16 -8.09
C PHE A 544 -16.26 -12.61 -7.31
N THR A 545 -17.18 -11.96 -8.02
CA THR A 545 -18.41 -11.38 -7.48
C THR A 545 -19.61 -11.91 -8.25
N LEU A 546 -20.62 -12.39 -7.53
CA LEU A 546 -21.85 -12.92 -8.11
C LEU A 546 -23.00 -11.93 -7.87
N GLU A 547 -23.50 -11.29 -8.94
CA GLU A 547 -24.69 -10.44 -8.87
C GLU A 547 -25.96 -11.28 -9.08
N LEU A 548 -26.61 -11.63 -7.98
CA LEU A 548 -27.86 -12.39 -8.01
C LEU A 548 -29.05 -11.43 -8.09
N THR A 549 -29.75 -11.42 -9.22
CA THR A 549 -30.95 -10.60 -9.40
C THR A 549 -32.22 -11.42 -9.21
N LEU A 550 -33.07 -11.01 -8.26
CA LEU A 550 -34.37 -11.63 -8.07
C LEU A 550 -35.31 -11.15 -9.19
N GLY A 551 -35.26 -11.83 -10.34
CA GLY A 551 -36.03 -11.47 -11.53
C GLY A 551 -37.54 -11.42 -11.25
N TRP A 552 -38.21 -10.38 -11.77
CA TRP A 552 -39.65 -10.15 -11.64
C TRP A 552 -40.53 -11.31 -12.15
N LYS A 553 -39.94 -12.27 -12.89
CA LYS A 553 -40.58 -13.53 -13.34
C LYS A 553 -40.95 -14.48 -12.20
N MET A 554 -40.17 -14.54 -11.11
CA MET A 554 -40.42 -15.44 -9.96
C MET A 554 -41.67 -15.02 -9.16
N ARG A 555 -41.94 -13.72 -9.04
CA ARG A 555 -43.15 -13.20 -8.38
C ARG A 555 -44.44 -13.56 -9.13
N GLY A 556 -44.39 -13.55 -10.46
CA GLY A 556 -45.54 -13.87 -11.33
C GLY A 556 -45.87 -15.36 -11.37
N GLU A 557 -44.87 -16.24 -11.50
CA GLU A 557 -45.08 -17.69 -11.57
C GLU A 557 -45.50 -18.32 -10.24
N ALA A 558 -44.98 -17.82 -9.11
CA ALA A 558 -45.37 -18.29 -7.78
C ALA A 558 -46.82 -17.91 -7.43
N LEU A 559 -47.27 -16.70 -7.81
CA LEU A 559 -48.66 -16.25 -7.68
C LEU A 559 -49.61 -17.02 -8.59
N LEU A 560 -49.21 -17.27 -9.84
CA LEU A 560 -50.01 -18.01 -10.83
C LEU A 560 -50.29 -19.45 -10.38
N ARG A 561 -49.36 -20.10 -9.67
CA ARG A 561 -49.56 -21.49 -9.18
C ARG A 561 -50.29 -21.60 -7.85
N LEU A 562 -50.20 -20.60 -6.98
CA LEU A 562 -51.09 -20.50 -5.81
C LEU A 562 -52.54 -20.24 -6.22
N GLY A 563 -52.77 -19.48 -7.31
CA GLY A 563 -54.09 -19.24 -7.89
C GLY A 563 -54.70 -20.46 -8.60
N THR A 564 -53.91 -21.32 -9.25
CA THR A 564 -54.43 -22.49 -9.99
C THR A 564 -54.80 -23.70 -9.12
N ASN A 565 -54.31 -23.76 -7.87
CA ASN A 565 -54.72 -24.81 -6.92
C ASN A 565 -56.12 -24.61 -6.32
N LEU A 566 -56.78 -23.47 -6.59
CA LEU A 566 -58.20 -23.24 -6.28
C LEU A 566 -59.14 -23.74 -7.40
N VAL A 567 -58.67 -23.88 -8.63
CA VAL A 567 -59.51 -24.27 -9.79
C VAL A 567 -59.41 -25.77 -10.13
N THR A 568 -58.36 -26.47 -9.70
CA THR A 568 -58.25 -27.93 -9.95
C THR A 568 -58.92 -28.82 -8.90
N GLN A 569 -59.49 -28.26 -7.83
CA GLN A 569 -60.25 -29.04 -6.83
C GLN A 569 -61.78 -29.05 -7.05
N THR A 570 -62.31 -28.29 -8.01
CA THR A 570 -63.73 -28.38 -8.39
C THR A 570 -63.97 -29.38 -9.54
N LEU A 571 -62.95 -29.71 -10.35
CA LEU A 571 -63.06 -30.71 -11.42
C LEU A 571 -62.59 -32.12 -11.04
N ALA A 572 -61.79 -32.28 -9.98
CA ALA A 572 -61.41 -33.59 -9.44
C ALA A 572 -62.45 -34.21 -8.50
N ARG A 573 -63.56 -33.50 -8.20
CA ARG A 573 -64.68 -34.00 -7.38
C ARG A 573 -65.57 -35.05 -8.06
N LEU A 574 -65.27 -35.42 -9.31
CA LEU A 574 -66.12 -36.29 -10.11
C LEU A 574 -65.47 -37.60 -10.57
N LYS A 575 -64.26 -37.97 -10.11
CA LYS A 575 -63.63 -39.20 -10.62
C LYS A 575 -63.03 -40.24 -9.69
N GLN A 576 -62.97 -40.09 -8.37
CA GLN A 576 -62.56 -41.18 -7.46
C GLN A 576 -62.73 -40.68 -6.01
N LEU A 577 -63.61 -41.16 -5.12
CA LEU A 577 -64.01 -42.55 -4.83
C LEU A 577 -62.78 -43.47 -4.92
N TRP A 578 -62.34 -43.94 -3.75
CA TRP A 578 -61.30 -44.95 -3.49
C TRP A 578 -59.96 -44.42 -2.92
N ARG A 579 -59.67 -44.93 -1.71
CA ARG A 579 -58.48 -44.85 -0.86
C ARG A 579 -58.23 -43.58 -0.02
N LYS A 580 -58.34 -43.80 1.31
CA LYS A 580 -57.82 -42.93 2.38
C LYS A 580 -56.33 -42.70 2.17
N ILE A 581 -55.97 -41.56 1.60
CA ILE A 581 -54.65 -40.95 1.74
C ILE A 581 -54.86 -39.81 2.75
N PRO A 582 -54.09 -39.73 3.84
CA PRO A 582 -54.20 -38.59 4.74
C PRO A 582 -53.86 -37.32 3.95
N THR A 583 -54.80 -36.39 3.88
CA THR A 583 -54.56 -35.10 3.23
C THR A 583 -53.52 -34.35 4.07
N PRO A 584 -52.38 -33.93 3.48
CA PRO A 584 -51.37 -33.18 4.22
C PRO A 584 -51.99 -31.89 4.76
N THR A 585 -51.63 -31.55 5.99
CA THR A 585 -52.04 -30.31 6.66
C THR A 585 -51.62 -29.09 5.83
N LYS A 586 -52.31 -27.95 5.99
CA LYS A 586 -52.00 -26.72 5.22
C LYS A 586 -50.52 -26.30 5.36
N ARG A 587 -49.91 -26.56 6.52
CA ARG A 587 -48.48 -26.31 6.82
C ARG A 587 -47.54 -27.22 6.02
N GLU A 588 -47.85 -28.51 5.91
CA GLU A 588 -47.05 -29.45 5.10
C GLU A 588 -47.04 -29.08 3.61
N ARG A 589 -48.18 -28.60 3.08
CA ARG A 589 -48.28 -28.13 1.69
C ARG A 589 -47.47 -26.85 1.44
N LEU A 590 -47.46 -25.92 2.39
CA LEU A 590 -46.63 -24.71 2.32
C LEU A 590 -45.14 -25.07 2.35
N ARG A 591 -44.71 -25.98 3.23
CA ARG A 591 -43.32 -26.48 3.28
C ARG A 591 -42.88 -27.15 1.98
N GLN A 592 -43.73 -28.00 1.41
CA GLN A 592 -43.44 -28.64 0.12
C GLN A 592 -43.29 -27.59 -1.00
N SER A 593 -44.15 -26.58 -1.01
CA SER A 593 -44.12 -25.51 -2.02
C SER A 593 -42.89 -24.61 -1.88
N LEU A 594 -42.44 -24.32 -0.65
CA LEU A 594 -41.20 -23.57 -0.39
C LEU A 594 -39.95 -24.37 -0.81
N SER A 595 -39.93 -25.67 -0.53
CA SER A 595 -38.84 -26.57 -0.96
C SER A 595 -38.72 -26.64 -2.50
N GLU A 596 -39.86 -26.76 -3.20
CA GLU A 596 -39.89 -26.70 -4.67
C GLU A 596 -39.41 -25.35 -5.22
N ALA A 597 -39.74 -24.24 -4.55
CA ALA A 597 -39.26 -22.91 -4.92
C ALA A 597 -37.75 -22.75 -4.68
N LEU A 598 -37.23 -23.24 -3.56
CA LEU A 598 -35.80 -23.26 -3.25
C LEU A 598 -35.02 -24.07 -4.31
N SER A 599 -35.51 -25.24 -4.71
CA SER A 599 -34.88 -26.05 -5.75
C SER A 599 -34.75 -25.30 -7.08
N ARG A 600 -35.76 -24.47 -7.44
CA ARG A 600 -35.67 -23.63 -8.64
C ARG A 600 -34.68 -22.50 -8.50
N ILE A 601 -34.67 -21.83 -7.35
CA ILE A 601 -33.70 -20.77 -7.03
C ILE A 601 -32.29 -21.32 -7.19
N LYS A 602 -32.03 -22.51 -6.63
CA LYS A 602 -30.73 -23.20 -6.77
C LYS A 602 -30.38 -23.48 -8.22
N ASN A 603 -31.29 -24.07 -9.00
CA ASN A 603 -31.04 -24.38 -10.42
C ASN A 603 -30.76 -23.12 -11.25
N GLN A 604 -31.49 -22.03 -11.00
CA GLN A 604 -31.24 -20.75 -11.65
C GLN A 604 -29.89 -20.15 -11.23
N THR A 605 -29.59 -20.19 -9.94
CA THR A 605 -28.32 -19.70 -9.37
C THR A 605 -27.13 -20.47 -9.93
N LEU A 606 -27.25 -21.78 -10.15
CA LEU A 606 -26.23 -22.60 -10.80
C LEU A 606 -25.90 -22.10 -12.21
N GLU A 607 -26.93 -21.80 -13.01
CA GLU A 607 -26.71 -21.33 -14.39
C GLU A 607 -26.14 -19.91 -14.43
N GLU A 608 -26.63 -19.01 -13.56
CA GLU A 608 -26.07 -17.66 -13.41
C GLU A 608 -24.61 -17.69 -12.96
N THR A 609 -24.28 -18.56 -12.00
CA THR A 609 -22.91 -18.75 -11.52
C THR A 609 -22.01 -19.32 -12.61
N ARG A 610 -22.49 -20.28 -13.40
CA ARG A 610 -21.73 -20.86 -14.51
C ARG A 610 -21.32 -19.80 -15.54
N LEU A 611 -22.24 -18.90 -15.89
CA LEU A 611 -21.96 -17.80 -16.82
C LEU A 611 -21.02 -16.77 -16.21
N SER A 612 -21.28 -16.36 -14.96
CA SER A 612 -20.42 -15.40 -14.25
C SER A 612 -18.99 -15.91 -14.06
N LEU A 613 -18.81 -17.20 -13.78
CA LEU A 613 -17.50 -17.82 -13.63
C LEU A 613 -16.72 -17.84 -14.95
N LEU A 614 -17.41 -18.08 -16.07
CA LEU A 614 -16.81 -18.02 -17.40
C LEU A 614 -16.33 -16.59 -17.72
N ASP A 615 -17.19 -15.59 -17.50
CA ASP A 615 -16.85 -14.18 -17.74
C ASP A 615 -15.70 -13.71 -16.85
N TYR A 616 -15.68 -14.18 -15.60
CA TYR A 616 -14.60 -13.94 -14.66
C TYR A 616 -13.28 -14.56 -15.14
N ALA A 617 -13.30 -15.82 -15.56
CA ALA A 617 -12.11 -16.52 -16.07
C ALA A 617 -11.54 -15.84 -17.32
N GLU A 618 -12.39 -15.41 -18.25
CA GLU A 618 -11.97 -14.60 -19.42
C GLU A 618 -11.40 -13.25 -18.99
N GLY A 619 -12.04 -12.60 -18.00
CA GLY A 619 -11.54 -11.38 -17.38
C GLY A 619 -10.13 -11.56 -16.82
N LEU A 620 -9.88 -12.64 -16.08
CA LEU A 620 -8.59 -12.94 -15.47
C LEU A 620 -7.51 -13.18 -16.53
N LYS A 621 -7.84 -13.81 -17.67
CA LYS A 621 -6.90 -13.98 -18.79
C LYS A 621 -6.52 -12.63 -19.41
N PHE A 622 -7.51 -11.88 -19.89
CA PHE A 622 -7.27 -10.75 -20.78
C PHE A 622 -6.99 -9.44 -20.04
N ARG A 623 -7.64 -9.20 -18.90
CA ARG A 623 -7.47 -7.95 -18.13
C ARG A 623 -6.34 -8.01 -17.11
N TYR A 624 -5.96 -9.21 -16.67
CA TYR A 624 -4.91 -9.40 -15.66
C TYR A 624 -3.66 -10.06 -16.25
N PHE A 625 -3.73 -11.37 -16.51
CA PHE A 625 -2.55 -12.16 -16.79
C PHE A 625 -1.83 -11.80 -18.10
N PHE A 626 -2.57 -11.56 -19.19
CA PHE A 626 -1.93 -11.20 -20.45
C PHE A 626 -1.28 -9.81 -20.39
N VAL A 627 -1.91 -8.87 -19.68
CA VAL A 627 -1.34 -7.54 -19.41
C VAL A 627 -0.08 -7.67 -18.56
N LEU A 628 -0.09 -8.53 -17.55
CA LEU A 628 1.07 -8.81 -16.70
C LEU A 628 2.24 -9.37 -17.51
N VAL A 629 2.02 -10.39 -18.34
CA VAL A 629 3.06 -10.98 -19.18
C VAL A 629 3.65 -9.95 -20.15
N ASP A 630 2.79 -9.14 -20.79
CA ASP A 630 3.26 -8.08 -21.70
C ASP A 630 4.08 -7.01 -20.98
N HIS A 631 3.69 -6.64 -19.75
CA HIS A 631 4.43 -5.69 -18.93
C HIS A 631 5.81 -6.23 -18.55
N MET A 632 5.88 -7.45 -18.01
CA MET A 632 7.14 -8.07 -17.57
C MET A 632 8.16 -8.14 -18.70
N VAL A 633 7.74 -8.46 -19.92
CA VAL A 633 8.66 -8.54 -21.07
C VAL A 633 9.09 -7.16 -21.57
N ARG A 634 8.15 -6.20 -21.66
CA ARG A 634 8.48 -4.83 -22.07
C ARG A 634 9.46 -4.17 -21.12
N GLU A 635 9.34 -4.43 -19.82
CA GLU A 635 10.23 -3.88 -18.81
C GLU A 635 11.66 -4.40 -18.96
N GLN A 636 11.83 -5.71 -19.17
CA GLN A 636 13.15 -6.31 -19.42
C GLN A 636 13.77 -5.80 -20.73
N GLU A 637 12.98 -5.75 -21.81
CA GLU A 637 13.45 -5.25 -23.11
C GLU A 637 13.90 -3.78 -23.03
N ALA A 638 13.11 -2.94 -22.35
CA ALA A 638 13.46 -1.53 -22.15
C ALA A 638 14.73 -1.37 -21.30
N ALA A 639 14.89 -2.17 -20.25
CA ALA A 639 16.07 -2.14 -19.39
C ALA A 639 17.35 -2.48 -20.17
N TRP A 640 17.34 -3.53 -20.98
CA TRP A 640 18.51 -3.91 -21.78
C TRP A 640 18.81 -2.93 -22.90
N GLN A 641 17.78 -2.42 -23.59
CA GLN A 641 17.98 -1.39 -24.62
C GLN A 641 18.59 -0.12 -24.03
N ALA A 642 18.14 0.31 -22.85
CA ALA A 642 18.69 1.46 -22.15
C ALA A 642 20.15 1.22 -21.70
N ALA A 643 20.42 0.07 -21.08
CA ALA A 643 21.77 -0.31 -20.66
C ALA A 643 22.72 -0.34 -21.86
N LEU A 644 22.36 -1.04 -22.93
CA LEU A 644 23.24 -1.22 -24.09
C LEU A 644 23.47 0.08 -24.86
N LYS A 645 22.46 0.96 -24.95
CA LYS A 645 22.63 2.30 -25.54
C LYS A 645 23.61 3.17 -24.74
N SER A 646 23.66 3.01 -23.41
CA SER A 646 24.62 3.73 -22.57
C SER A 646 26.05 3.20 -22.65
N LEU A 647 26.21 1.89 -22.91
CA LEU A 647 27.49 1.19 -22.96
C LEU A 647 28.19 1.28 -24.33
N LEU A 648 27.46 1.65 -25.39
CA LEU A 648 28.02 1.84 -26.72
C LEU A 648 28.56 3.26 -26.88
N VAL A 649 29.82 3.38 -27.28
CA VAL A 649 30.47 4.66 -27.56
C VAL A 649 29.89 5.29 -28.83
N ASP A 650 29.43 6.53 -28.73
CA ASP A 650 29.08 7.39 -29.86
C ASP A 650 30.28 8.32 -30.17
N LEU A 651 30.85 8.17 -31.37
CA LEU A 651 32.04 8.91 -31.83
C LEU A 651 31.69 10.04 -32.81
N ASP A 652 30.42 10.27 -33.12
CA ASP A 652 30.01 11.27 -34.11
C ASP A 652 30.39 12.69 -33.68
N GLY A 653 30.26 13.02 -32.39
CA GLY A 653 30.66 14.32 -31.84
C GLY A 653 32.18 14.58 -31.86
N LEU A 654 32.99 13.52 -31.89
CA LEU A 654 34.45 13.62 -31.95
C LEU A 654 34.94 14.09 -33.33
N LYS A 655 34.28 13.64 -34.40
CA LYS A 655 34.57 14.08 -35.78
C LYS A 655 34.43 15.59 -35.96
N GLU A 656 33.36 16.16 -35.44
CA GLU A 656 33.12 17.61 -35.49
C GLU A 656 34.16 18.39 -34.67
N ALA A 657 34.58 17.85 -33.52
CA ALA A 657 35.58 18.46 -32.66
C ALA A 657 37.01 18.42 -33.23
N ILE A 658 37.35 17.35 -33.96
CA ILE A 658 38.68 17.17 -34.58
C ILE A 658 38.88 18.07 -35.80
N GLN A 659 37.81 18.43 -36.50
CA GLN A 659 37.84 19.37 -37.64
C GLN A 659 38.07 20.83 -37.21
N GLN A 660 38.08 21.15 -35.91
CA GLN A 660 38.22 22.50 -35.37
C GLN A 660 39.58 22.72 -34.64
N GLN A 661 39.98 23.99 -34.49
CA GLN A 661 41.30 24.45 -33.99
C GLN A 661 41.72 23.84 -32.62
N GLU A 662 43.04 23.72 -32.41
CA GLU A 662 43.70 23.12 -31.23
C GLU A 662 43.23 23.67 -29.87
N ASP A 663 42.84 24.94 -29.79
CA ASP A 663 42.33 25.56 -28.57
C ASP A 663 41.02 24.93 -28.06
N ARG A 664 40.15 24.47 -28.96
CA ARG A 664 38.92 23.74 -28.58
C ARG A 664 39.24 22.36 -28.05
N LYS A 665 40.21 21.64 -28.62
CA LYS A 665 40.64 20.32 -28.11
C LYS A 665 41.13 20.41 -26.66
N ALA A 666 41.84 21.48 -26.31
CA ALA A 666 42.32 21.71 -24.94
C ALA A 666 41.19 22.01 -23.93
N ASP A 667 40.13 22.72 -24.35
CA ASP A 667 38.94 22.97 -23.50
C ASP A 667 38.10 21.69 -23.31
N TRP A 668 37.93 20.91 -24.38
CA TRP A 668 37.24 19.62 -24.34
C TRP A 668 37.94 18.60 -23.44
N ARG A 669 39.28 18.49 -23.51
CA ARG A 669 40.05 17.63 -22.59
C ARG A 669 39.85 18.01 -21.13
N ARG A 670 39.82 19.32 -20.82
CA ARG A 670 39.55 19.81 -19.45
C ARG A 670 38.14 19.44 -18.97
N ARG A 671 37.13 19.57 -19.84
CA ARG A 671 35.74 19.21 -19.50
C ARG A 671 35.57 17.70 -19.31
N LEU A 672 36.15 16.88 -20.19
CA LEU A 672 36.11 15.42 -20.08
C LEU A 672 36.81 14.93 -18.81
N GLN A 673 37.95 15.51 -18.43
CA GLN A 673 38.59 15.22 -17.13
C GLN A 673 37.68 15.53 -15.94
N GLY A 674 36.91 16.62 -16.01
CA GLY A 674 35.92 16.96 -14.98
C GLY A 674 34.79 15.93 -14.89
N VAL A 675 34.27 15.47 -16.03
CA VAL A 675 33.23 14.43 -16.11
C VAL A 675 33.75 13.09 -15.58
N ILE A 676 34.94 12.66 -16.01
CA ILE A 676 35.59 11.40 -15.54
C ILE A 676 35.76 11.42 -14.01
N ALA A 677 36.19 12.57 -13.45
CA ALA A 677 36.39 12.70 -12.01
C ALA A 677 35.07 12.65 -11.21
N GLN A 678 34.02 13.30 -11.70
CA GLN A 678 32.69 13.27 -11.07
C GLN A 678 32.04 11.88 -11.15
N ASP A 679 32.14 11.23 -12.30
CA ASP A 679 31.53 9.92 -12.50
C ASP A 679 32.22 8.82 -11.67
N ARG A 680 33.55 8.92 -11.49
CA ARG A 680 34.30 8.04 -10.58
C ARG A 680 33.86 8.17 -9.12
N GLN A 681 33.48 9.37 -8.68
CA GLN A 681 32.93 9.58 -7.33
C GLN A 681 31.55 8.92 -7.20
N ILE A 682 30.71 9.03 -8.23
CA ILE A 682 29.37 8.42 -8.27
C ILE A 682 29.49 6.89 -8.26
N GLU A 683 30.33 6.31 -9.11
CA GLU A 683 30.52 4.86 -9.17
C GLU A 683 31.10 4.28 -7.87
N THR A 684 32.06 4.96 -7.24
CA THR A 684 32.60 4.51 -5.95
C THR A 684 31.50 4.52 -4.88
N ALA A 685 30.67 5.57 -4.84
CA ALA A 685 29.52 5.61 -3.92
C ALA A 685 28.49 4.51 -4.21
N LEU A 686 28.23 4.18 -5.49
CA LEU A 686 27.33 3.10 -5.88
C LEU A 686 27.88 1.71 -5.56
N ILE A 687 29.18 1.48 -5.72
CA ILE A 687 29.86 0.24 -5.33
C ILE A 687 29.84 0.08 -3.82
N ASP A 688 30.15 1.14 -3.05
CA ASP A 688 30.10 1.11 -1.59
C ASP A 688 28.68 0.82 -1.07
N LEU A 689 27.65 1.39 -1.72
CA LEU A 689 26.24 1.10 -1.43
C LEU A 689 25.87 -0.35 -1.74
N ARG A 690 26.37 -0.90 -2.85
CA ARG A 690 26.12 -2.29 -3.24
C ARG A 690 26.84 -3.29 -2.33
N GLU A 691 28.11 -3.05 -2.02
CA GLU A 691 28.88 -3.90 -1.10
C GLU A 691 28.31 -3.85 0.33
N ALA A 692 27.81 -2.69 0.77
CA ALA A 692 27.05 -2.60 2.03
C ALA A 692 25.77 -3.45 1.99
N ALA A 693 25.03 -3.42 0.88
CA ALA A 693 23.83 -4.24 0.70
C ALA A 693 24.12 -5.76 0.62
N GLU A 694 25.26 -6.16 0.02
CA GLU A 694 25.68 -7.56 -0.12
C GLU A 694 26.31 -8.11 1.17
N ARG A 695 27.02 -7.31 1.97
CA ARG A 695 27.55 -7.75 3.28
C ARG A 695 26.44 -7.97 4.30
N GLU A 696 25.34 -7.23 4.23
CA GLU A 696 24.18 -7.41 5.10
C GLU A 696 23.20 -8.53 4.67
N THR A 697 23.47 -9.24 3.57
CA THR A 697 22.72 -10.46 3.18
C THR A 697 23.47 -11.75 3.55
N LEU A 698 24.76 -11.67 3.86
CA LEU A 698 25.61 -12.79 4.28
C LEU A 698 25.92 -12.81 5.80
N SER A 699 25.59 -11.75 6.54
CA SER A 699 25.55 -11.70 8.01
C SER A 699 24.12 -11.80 8.52
#